data_AF-N8Q289-F1
#
_entry.id   AF-N8Q289-F1
#
_cell.length_a   1.000
_cell.length_b   1.000
_cell.length_c   1.000
_cell.angle_alpha   90.00
_cell.angle_beta   90.00
_cell.angle_gamma   90.00
#
_symmetry.space_group_name_H-M   'P 1'
#
loop_
_entity.id
_entity.type
_entity.pdbx_description
1 polymer ?
#
loop_
_entity_poly.entity_id
_entity_poly.type
_entity_poly.pdbx_seq_one_letter_code
_entity_poly.pdbx_strand_id
1 'polypeptide(L)'
;MTTLHTVSFQKTVLASLIGLCLSQSVFALQEISDAGLSETTGEGIALLPENFAMQFNGTDDTVGAGYIRYIPVGPLTTTAQDTNKDGSVNAFDHSVGKADLYLYGVTLGQSKKDYGVGRTSADWGAAFGGISTSPNANDFGRPITSWGSAENPWLVKVATEQNVPDFAAATPTATSSGSVSYLMLEAPLYSANVAGLSAAEKSAYNLKMGFWADAFVRDQNKAEGNADQFNLGQFYNTTAAAGSRANRLRMQAVWDGLGINGTSLKFFQTLNGATNTGGMSTSYNNTLGMAGVVRLNSGDGATLRATYTNPNTPSQMISSGANAIRTEGAWTMLNTTTYGCGNASQDFSTTACEYRFRSQSVQDKFNADSVWKAPVVSSVLRLSTQEIADGTPNLATPALGGAMPTFNSSEGVYLYNPNINLVLGALYQPLTFGVAADGNNLVMELARIPNKESIYKKIYTNYNDSNPATNGGYTGSTCNIYQCGNNGLAGYQGNNATHSSITIGSTVYDSATNTQVAYSGLSAVGVSFGILQDNTLLASTAPKNYTRYQDQQRKARLREFNWTDQYRVVRTGDPFNDELKYDPYTGAQDCTNGFFGSNCTRTANNNGTTQTLGSRSVYVAKGTHFDWVYRTNGDADNPAFFVPGTDAENTANGAYTNTQIATGNDTSTTERDYTNRAAQAANTNWDTRTSATANKPNWANSTISSALVGGFTLMDVPNVATINTSPANNFGSAAIDGLLIQHMKITTKGL
;
A
#
# COMPACT_ATOMS: atom_id res chain seq x y z
N MET A 1 -36.36 -69.04 72.18
CA MET A 1 -35.68 -68.47 71.00
C MET A 1 -36.49 -67.26 70.58
N THR A 2 -36.19 -66.09 71.13
CA THR A 2 -37.01 -64.87 70.97
C THR A 2 -36.19 -63.81 70.26
N THR A 3 -36.37 -63.74 68.94
CA THR A 3 -35.87 -62.67 68.08
C THR A 3 -36.82 -61.47 68.19
N LEU A 4 -36.35 -60.39 68.81
CA LEU A 4 -36.98 -59.07 68.75
C LEU A 4 -36.63 -58.42 67.40
N HIS A 5 -37.65 -58.12 66.59
CA HIS A 5 -37.54 -57.19 65.48
C HIS A 5 -37.71 -55.76 66.02
N THR A 6 -36.68 -54.93 65.92
CA THR A 6 -36.76 -53.50 66.23
C THR A 6 -36.71 -52.69 64.93
N VAL A 7 -37.84 -52.07 64.62
CA VAL A 7 -38.05 -50.91 63.73
C VAL A 7 -37.87 -51.13 62.22
N SER A 8 -38.99 -51.15 61.49
CA SER A 8 -39.05 -51.01 60.03
C SER A 8 -38.87 -49.54 59.62
N PHE A 9 -37.69 -49.22 59.09
CA PHE A 9 -37.44 -47.90 58.48
C PHE A 9 -38.24 -47.79 57.16
N GLN A 10 -39.06 -46.74 57.03
CA GLN A 10 -39.82 -46.51 55.80
C GLN A 10 -38.87 -46.17 54.64
N LYS A 11 -39.03 -46.84 53.49
CA LYS A 11 -38.18 -46.67 52.29
C LYS A 11 -38.09 -45.22 51.82
N THR A 12 -39.13 -44.43 52.05
CA THR A 12 -39.19 -42.99 51.77
C THR A 12 -38.19 -42.19 52.61
N VAL A 13 -38.02 -42.53 53.90
CA VAL A 13 -37.09 -41.85 54.81
C VAL A 13 -35.63 -42.15 54.43
N LEU A 14 -35.35 -43.40 54.05
CA LEU A 14 -34.02 -43.80 53.56
C LEU A 14 -33.68 -43.13 52.21
N ALA A 15 -34.65 -43.00 51.31
CA ALA A 15 -34.47 -42.30 50.03
C ALA A 15 -34.21 -40.80 50.22
N SER A 16 -34.89 -40.14 51.16
CA SER A 16 -34.63 -38.73 51.50
C SER A 16 -33.29 -38.53 52.20
N LEU A 17 -32.84 -39.46 53.04
CA LEU A 17 -31.52 -39.39 53.69
C LEU A 17 -30.38 -39.58 52.68
N ILE A 18 -30.54 -40.51 51.74
CA ILE A 18 -29.58 -40.70 50.64
C ILE A 18 -29.59 -39.49 49.69
N GLY A 19 -30.76 -38.88 49.42
CA GLY A 19 -30.86 -37.63 48.67
C GLY A 19 -30.18 -36.43 49.34
N LEU A 20 -30.22 -36.36 50.68
CA LEU A 20 -29.54 -35.33 51.47
C LEU A 20 -28.02 -35.56 51.54
N CYS A 21 -27.57 -36.82 51.53
CA CYS A 21 -26.14 -37.16 51.51
C CYS A 21 -25.51 -37.09 50.11
N LEU A 22 -26.32 -37.05 49.04
CA LEU A 22 -25.89 -36.91 47.65
C LEU A 22 -26.15 -35.52 47.06
N SER A 23 -26.81 -34.61 47.80
CA SER A 23 -26.91 -33.22 47.39
C SER A 23 -25.52 -32.59 47.44
N GLN A 24 -25.02 -32.17 46.28
CA GLN A 24 -23.76 -31.45 46.16
C GLN A 24 -23.77 -30.24 47.09
N SER A 25 -22.69 -30.06 47.84
CA SER A 25 -22.45 -28.90 48.68
C SER A 25 -22.62 -27.64 47.84
N VAL A 26 -23.74 -26.92 48.03
CA VAL A 26 -23.84 -25.55 47.56
C VAL A 26 -22.86 -24.76 48.42
N PHE A 27 -21.76 -24.31 47.83
CA PHE A 27 -20.87 -23.33 48.44
C PHE A 27 -21.63 -22.01 48.59
N ALA A 28 -22.45 -21.92 49.64
CA ALA A 28 -22.88 -20.65 50.19
C ALA A 28 -21.75 -20.12 51.07
N LEU A 29 -21.41 -18.84 50.90
CA LEU A 29 -20.31 -18.14 51.57
C LEU A 29 -20.15 -18.57 53.04
N GLN A 30 -19.09 -19.34 53.31
CA GLN A 30 -18.63 -19.59 54.67
C GLN A 30 -17.98 -18.31 55.18
N GLU A 31 -18.44 -17.82 56.33
CA GLU A 31 -17.81 -16.72 57.06
C GLU A 31 -16.37 -17.13 57.41
N ILE A 32 -15.40 -16.60 56.67
CA ILE A 32 -13.99 -16.66 57.07
C ILE A 32 -13.84 -15.66 58.22
N SER A 33 -13.33 -16.13 59.36
CA SER A 33 -12.97 -15.26 60.47
C SER A 33 -11.80 -14.36 60.10
N ASP A 34 -11.76 -13.14 60.65
CA ASP A 34 -10.72 -12.13 60.40
C ASP A 34 -9.28 -12.67 60.62
N ALA A 35 -9.14 -13.67 61.51
CA ALA A 35 -7.89 -14.38 61.76
C ALA A 35 -7.45 -15.30 60.59
N GLY A 36 -8.40 -15.87 59.84
CA GLY A 36 -8.12 -16.66 58.62
C GLY A 36 -7.83 -15.80 57.37
N LEU A 37 -8.41 -14.60 57.29
CA LEU A 37 -8.05 -13.59 56.27
C LEU A 37 -6.61 -13.08 56.47
N SER A 38 -6.19 -12.90 57.73
CA SER A 38 -4.81 -12.48 58.07
C SER A 38 -3.72 -13.48 57.65
N GLU A 39 -4.04 -14.77 57.47
CA GLU A 39 -3.07 -15.81 57.10
C GLU A 39 -3.08 -16.14 55.61
N THR A 40 -4.05 -15.63 54.84
CA THR A 40 -4.14 -15.86 53.39
C THR A 40 -3.51 -14.71 52.61
N THR A 41 -2.23 -14.83 52.28
CA THR A 41 -1.58 -13.93 51.33
C THR A 41 -2.19 -14.11 49.93
N GLY A 42 -2.97 -13.13 49.47
CA GLY A 42 -3.41 -13.02 48.06
C GLY A 42 -4.92 -13.06 47.83
N GLU A 43 -5.71 -12.40 48.67
CA GLU A 43 -7.16 -12.27 48.45
C GLU A 43 -7.48 -11.46 47.19
N GLY A 44 -8.48 -11.93 46.46
CA GLY A 44 -8.98 -11.27 45.27
C GLY A 44 -10.42 -11.67 44.97
N ILE A 45 -11.12 -10.79 44.26
CA ILE A 45 -12.47 -10.99 43.77
C ILE A 45 -12.37 -11.43 42.32
N ALA A 46 -12.92 -12.62 42.02
CA ALA A 46 -13.13 -13.07 40.66
C ALA A 46 -14.53 -12.66 40.20
N LEU A 47 -14.62 -12.05 39.01
CA LEU A 47 -15.87 -11.60 38.41
C LEU A 47 -16.05 -12.31 37.05
N LEU A 48 -17.26 -12.80 36.80
CA LEU A 48 -17.64 -13.35 35.50
C LEU A 48 -18.90 -12.62 35.02
N PRO A 49 -18.76 -11.54 34.24
CA PRO A 49 -19.91 -10.85 33.67
C PRO A 49 -20.59 -11.73 32.61
N GLU A 50 -21.87 -12.03 32.80
CA GLU A 50 -22.71 -12.77 31.86
C GLU A 50 -23.98 -11.98 31.55
N ASN A 51 -24.44 -12.07 30.31
CA ASN A 51 -25.54 -11.24 29.79
C ASN A 51 -25.36 -9.75 30.10
N PHE A 52 -24.11 -9.27 30.02
CA PHE A 52 -23.72 -7.94 30.45
C PHE A 52 -23.69 -6.94 29.30
N ALA A 53 -24.21 -5.74 29.54
CA ALA A 53 -23.98 -4.58 28.70
C ALA A 53 -24.05 -3.32 29.55
N MET A 54 -23.43 -2.25 29.08
CA MET A 54 -23.55 -0.93 29.71
C MET A 54 -23.89 0.12 28.65
N GLN A 55 -24.74 1.07 29.04
CA GLN A 55 -25.14 2.18 28.19
C GLN A 55 -25.44 3.40 29.06
N PHE A 56 -24.84 4.54 28.70
CA PHE A 56 -25.07 5.80 29.39
C PHE A 56 -26.28 6.50 28.75
N ASN A 57 -27.43 6.36 29.38
CA ASN A 57 -28.69 6.98 28.95
C ASN A 57 -28.93 8.34 29.61
N GLY A 58 -29.76 9.15 28.97
CA GLY A 58 -30.27 10.39 29.54
C GLY A 58 -31.13 10.13 30.77
N THR A 59 -31.43 11.19 31.53
CA THR A 59 -32.30 11.12 32.71
C THR A 59 -33.74 10.71 32.38
N ASP A 60 -34.12 10.80 31.12
CA ASP A 60 -35.40 10.41 30.52
C ASP A 60 -35.30 9.05 29.80
N ASP A 61 -34.28 8.26 30.08
CA ASP A 61 -33.93 7.01 29.39
C ASP A 61 -33.62 7.18 27.89
N THR A 62 -33.39 8.40 27.41
CA THR A 62 -32.97 8.64 26.02
C THR A 62 -31.61 8.01 25.77
N VAL A 63 -31.56 7.07 24.83
CA VAL A 63 -30.35 6.33 24.48
C VAL A 63 -29.27 7.28 23.94
N GLY A 64 -28.05 7.13 24.44
CA GLY A 64 -26.89 7.88 23.97
C GLY A 64 -26.81 9.34 24.45
N ALA A 65 -27.74 9.75 25.33
CA ALA A 65 -27.81 11.12 25.87
C ALA A 65 -27.10 11.30 27.21
N GLY A 66 -26.81 10.23 27.95
CA GLY A 66 -26.07 10.31 29.22
C GLY A 66 -24.62 10.69 28.99
N TYR A 67 -24.01 11.45 29.90
CA TYR A 67 -22.68 12.01 29.67
C TYR A 67 -21.78 12.10 30.89
N ILE A 68 -20.48 12.14 30.61
CA ILE A 68 -19.43 12.57 31.52
C ILE A 68 -19.01 13.97 31.07
N ARG A 69 -19.06 14.94 31.98
CA ARG A 69 -18.62 16.31 31.71
C ARG A 69 -17.26 16.56 32.37
N TYR A 70 -16.30 16.98 31.57
CA TYR A 70 -14.98 17.38 32.01
C TYR A 70 -14.94 18.90 32.06
N ILE A 71 -15.00 19.45 33.28
CA ILE A 71 -15.02 20.89 33.52
C ILE A 71 -13.59 21.35 33.81
N PRO A 72 -12.99 22.23 32.99
CA PRO A 72 -11.71 22.84 33.32
C PRO A 72 -11.90 23.81 34.48
N VAL A 73 -11.16 23.58 35.57
CA VAL A 73 -11.12 24.46 36.75
C VAL A 73 -9.87 25.35 36.68
N GLY A 74 -9.90 26.50 37.38
CA GLY A 74 -8.77 27.43 37.44
C GLY A 74 -8.79 28.52 36.35
N PRO A 75 -8.16 29.69 36.57
CA PRO A 75 -8.08 30.78 35.58
C PRO A 75 -7.18 30.40 34.40
N LEU A 76 -7.37 31.05 33.24
CA LEU A 76 -6.37 30.95 32.18
C LEU A 76 -5.09 31.66 32.62
N THR A 77 -3.93 31.10 32.28
CA THR A 77 -2.65 31.77 32.56
C THR A 77 -2.49 33.02 31.70
N THR A 78 -1.67 33.98 32.16
CA THR A 78 -1.31 35.16 31.37
C THR A 78 -0.59 34.77 30.09
N THR A 79 0.28 33.75 30.15
CA THR A 79 0.99 33.21 28.97
C THR A 79 0.04 32.62 27.92
N ALA A 80 -1.06 31.98 28.33
CA ALA A 80 -2.05 31.47 27.39
C ALA A 80 -2.86 32.61 26.74
N GLN A 81 -3.10 33.69 27.47
CA GLN A 81 -3.91 34.83 27.01
C GLN A 81 -3.10 35.85 26.18
N ASP A 82 -1.79 35.95 26.40
CA ASP A 82 -0.85 36.76 25.61
C ASP A 82 -0.49 36.03 24.30
N THR A 83 -1.45 35.99 23.40
CA THR A 83 -1.35 35.29 22.11
C THR A 83 -0.38 35.94 21.14
N ASN A 84 -0.17 37.25 21.26
CA ASN A 84 0.76 38.00 20.43
C ASN A 84 2.21 37.99 20.99
N LYS A 85 2.38 37.54 22.25
CA LYS A 85 3.65 37.37 22.97
C LYS A 85 4.38 38.69 23.23
N ASP A 86 3.65 39.77 23.45
CA ASP A 86 4.21 41.09 23.78
C ASP A 86 4.42 41.30 25.29
N GLY A 87 4.06 40.31 26.11
CA GLY A 87 4.15 40.34 27.57
C GLY A 87 2.96 41.02 28.25
N SER A 88 1.93 41.44 27.51
CA SER A 88 0.77 42.17 28.01
C SER A 88 -0.54 41.63 27.44
N VAL A 89 -1.40 41.06 28.30
CA VAL A 89 -2.74 40.62 27.88
C VAL A 89 -3.65 41.81 27.63
N ASN A 90 -4.03 42.08 26.38
CA ASN A 90 -4.78 43.26 25.99
C ASN A 90 -5.69 43.04 24.75
N ALA A 91 -6.36 44.09 24.27
CA ALA A 91 -7.33 43.99 23.17
C ALA A 91 -6.72 43.59 21.80
N PHE A 92 -5.39 43.65 21.66
CA PHE A 92 -4.67 43.16 20.47
C PHE A 92 -4.44 41.65 20.51
N ASP A 93 -4.67 40.98 21.64
CA ASP A 93 -4.66 39.53 21.74
C ASP A 93 -5.92 38.90 21.15
N HIS A 94 -5.75 37.70 20.61
CA HIS A 94 -6.87 36.83 20.29
C HIS A 94 -7.43 36.24 21.58
N SER A 95 -8.75 36.09 21.61
CA SER A 95 -9.42 35.45 22.74
C SER A 95 -9.07 33.98 22.84
N VAL A 96 -8.78 33.52 24.05
CA VAL A 96 -8.59 32.12 24.38
C VAL A 96 -9.68 31.71 25.35
N GLY A 97 -10.43 30.67 25.00
CA GLY A 97 -11.49 30.12 25.83
C GLY A 97 -11.07 28.81 26.49
N LYS A 98 -11.80 28.42 27.52
CA LYS A 98 -11.60 27.11 28.18
C LYS A 98 -12.41 26.04 27.46
N ALA A 99 -11.85 24.84 27.32
CA ALA A 99 -12.55 23.72 26.71
C ALA A 99 -13.56 23.08 27.68
N ASP A 100 -14.85 23.14 27.40
CA ASP A 100 -15.88 22.36 28.10
C ASP A 100 -16.14 21.08 27.29
N LEU A 101 -15.71 19.94 27.81
CA LEU A 101 -15.76 18.67 27.10
C LEU A 101 -16.86 17.78 27.69
N TYR A 102 -17.66 17.22 26.80
CA TYR A 102 -18.70 16.26 27.12
C TYR A 102 -18.45 14.97 26.36
N LEU A 103 -18.44 13.85 27.06
CA LEU A 103 -18.38 12.51 26.50
C LEU A 103 -19.74 11.84 26.72
N TYR A 104 -20.48 11.64 25.64
CA TYR A 104 -21.84 11.15 25.65
C TYR A 104 -21.93 9.68 25.24
N GLY A 105 -22.97 9.04 25.76
CA GLY A 105 -23.51 7.80 25.25
C GLY A 105 -22.54 6.63 25.31
N VAL A 106 -21.57 6.63 26.22
CA VAL A 106 -20.60 5.53 26.37
C VAL A 106 -21.38 4.22 26.49
N THR A 107 -21.28 3.41 25.45
CA THR A 107 -22.02 2.17 25.29
C THR A 107 -21.05 1.05 25.00
N LEU A 108 -21.24 -0.07 25.69
CA LEU A 108 -20.48 -1.29 25.49
C LEU A 108 -21.41 -2.50 25.56
N GLY A 109 -21.28 -3.37 24.58
CA GLY A 109 -21.98 -4.64 24.49
C GLY A 109 -21.28 -5.56 23.50
N GLN A 110 -21.95 -6.62 23.10
CA GLN A 110 -21.49 -7.49 22.02
C GLN A 110 -21.96 -6.96 20.66
N SER A 111 -21.14 -7.14 19.64
CA SER A 111 -21.55 -6.88 18.25
C SER A 111 -22.81 -7.64 17.86
N LYS A 112 -23.59 -7.08 16.93
CA LYS A 112 -24.74 -7.78 16.32
C LYS A 112 -24.32 -9.03 15.57
N LYS A 113 -23.13 -9.00 14.96
CA LYS A 113 -22.55 -10.12 14.23
C LYS A 113 -21.77 -11.01 15.18
N ASP A 114 -21.70 -12.30 14.88
CA ASP A 114 -20.86 -13.22 15.63
C ASP A 114 -19.38 -12.99 15.34
N TYR A 115 -18.52 -13.54 16.20
CA TYR A 115 -17.06 -13.40 16.05
C TYR A 115 -16.60 -13.93 14.69
N GLY A 116 -15.76 -13.16 14.01
CA GLY A 116 -15.21 -13.49 12.68
C GLY A 116 -16.20 -13.34 11.52
N VAL A 117 -17.48 -13.01 11.77
CA VAL A 117 -18.46 -12.79 10.71
C VAL A 117 -18.32 -11.38 10.12
N GLY A 118 -18.46 -11.31 8.80
CA GLY A 118 -18.42 -10.06 8.04
C GLY A 118 -19.46 -9.02 8.48
N ARG A 119 -19.03 -7.76 8.52
CA ARG A 119 -19.84 -6.60 8.89
C ARG A 119 -20.05 -5.66 7.72
N THR A 120 -21.10 -4.84 7.85
CA THR A 120 -21.48 -3.80 6.90
C THR A 120 -21.74 -2.47 7.61
N SER A 121 -22.00 -1.40 6.84
CA SER A 121 -22.33 -0.08 7.40
C SER A 121 -23.56 -0.07 8.30
N ALA A 122 -24.48 -1.03 8.16
CA ALA A 122 -25.62 -1.18 9.06
C ALA A 122 -25.22 -1.68 10.46
N ASP A 123 -24.07 -2.35 10.59
CA ASP A 123 -23.59 -2.90 11.85
C ASP A 123 -22.86 -1.82 12.67
N TRP A 124 -21.79 -1.23 12.12
CA TRP A 124 -21.00 -0.20 12.80
C TRP A 124 -21.63 1.21 12.70
N GLY A 125 -22.55 1.44 11.77
CA GLY A 125 -23.23 2.74 11.62
C GLY A 125 -24.27 3.02 12.71
N ALA A 126 -24.85 1.97 13.30
CA ALA A 126 -25.76 2.08 14.43
C ALA A 126 -24.99 2.29 15.74
N ALA A 127 -24.43 3.48 15.92
CA ALA A 127 -23.54 3.82 17.03
C ALA A 127 -24.20 3.81 18.41
N PHE A 128 -25.53 4.01 18.44
CA PHE A 128 -26.36 4.03 19.64
C PHE A 128 -27.74 3.48 19.26
N GLY A 129 -28.41 2.83 20.21
CA GLY A 129 -29.69 2.16 20.00
C GLY A 129 -29.94 1.14 21.11
N GLY A 130 -31.02 0.36 20.98
CA GLY A 130 -31.33 -0.70 21.94
C GLY A 130 -30.24 -1.75 22.03
N ILE A 131 -30.21 -2.47 23.15
CA ILE A 131 -29.38 -3.67 23.34
C ILE A 131 -30.32 -4.85 23.54
N SER A 132 -30.27 -5.81 22.62
CA SER A 132 -31.22 -6.93 22.56
C SER A 132 -30.51 -8.21 22.17
N THR A 133 -30.98 -9.37 22.66
CA THR A 133 -30.46 -10.68 22.24
C THR A 133 -30.74 -10.99 20.77
N SER A 134 -31.74 -10.31 20.17
CA SER A 134 -32.05 -10.34 18.73
C SER A 134 -32.06 -8.90 18.21
N PRO A 135 -30.89 -8.33 17.87
CA PRO A 135 -30.77 -6.92 17.55
C PRO A 135 -31.23 -6.62 16.13
N ASN A 136 -31.96 -5.52 15.97
CA ASN A 136 -32.44 -5.01 14.70
C ASN A 136 -31.37 -4.13 14.02
N ALA A 137 -31.68 -3.62 12.82
CA ALA A 137 -30.77 -2.73 12.09
C ALA A 137 -30.40 -1.45 12.86
N ASN A 138 -31.31 -0.92 13.69
CA ASN A 138 -31.12 0.32 14.44
C ASN A 138 -30.56 0.11 15.86
N ASP A 139 -30.46 -1.14 16.33
CA ASP A 139 -29.95 -1.41 17.67
C ASP A 139 -28.44 -1.16 17.76
N PHE A 140 -27.92 -0.98 18.96
CA PHE A 140 -26.49 -0.94 19.16
C PHE A 140 -25.87 -2.33 18.95
N GLY A 141 -26.40 -3.33 19.65
CA GLY A 141 -25.81 -4.66 19.74
C GLY A 141 -26.58 -5.60 20.66
N ARG A 142 -25.86 -6.58 21.20
CA ARG A 142 -26.37 -7.61 22.10
C ARG A 142 -25.76 -7.48 23.49
N PRO A 143 -26.39 -8.04 24.54
CA PRO A 143 -25.67 -8.33 25.78
C PRO A 143 -24.50 -9.28 25.50
N ILE A 144 -23.38 -9.06 26.18
CA ILE A 144 -22.21 -9.95 26.16
C ILE A 144 -22.62 -11.25 26.82
N THR A 145 -22.61 -12.34 26.06
CA THR A 145 -23.08 -13.63 26.56
C THR A 145 -22.26 -14.09 27.77
N SER A 146 -20.92 -14.06 27.66
CA SER A 146 -20.01 -14.34 28.76
C SER A 146 -18.67 -13.67 28.53
N TRP A 147 -18.19 -12.91 29.52
CA TRP A 147 -16.92 -12.21 29.44
C TRP A 147 -15.82 -12.91 30.25
N GLY A 148 -15.38 -14.05 29.72
CA GLY A 148 -14.40 -14.93 30.37
C GLY A 148 -14.99 -16.31 30.59
N SER A 149 -14.39 -17.06 31.50
CA SER A 149 -14.90 -18.35 31.98
C SER A 149 -14.57 -18.53 33.46
N ALA A 150 -15.05 -19.60 34.08
CA ALA A 150 -14.69 -19.92 35.46
C ALA A 150 -13.17 -20.13 35.65
N GLU A 151 -12.48 -20.62 34.61
CA GLU A 151 -11.03 -20.85 34.61
C GLU A 151 -10.24 -19.59 34.24
N ASN A 152 -10.89 -18.63 33.58
CA ASN A 152 -10.29 -17.38 33.13
C ASN A 152 -11.25 -16.18 33.36
N PRO A 153 -11.51 -15.81 34.62
CA PRO A 153 -12.41 -14.73 34.97
C PRO A 153 -11.71 -13.37 34.94
N TRP A 154 -12.47 -12.30 35.16
CA TRP A 154 -11.90 -11.02 35.60
C TRP A 154 -11.38 -11.15 37.03
N LEU A 155 -10.26 -10.50 37.34
CA LEU A 155 -9.66 -10.51 38.66
C LEU A 155 -9.43 -9.10 39.18
N VAL A 156 -9.86 -8.86 40.42
CA VAL A 156 -9.44 -7.73 41.24
C VAL A 156 -8.71 -8.31 42.44
N LYS A 157 -7.39 -8.16 42.54
CA LYS A 157 -6.61 -8.81 43.60
C LYS A 157 -5.52 -7.92 44.15
N VAL A 158 -5.14 -8.15 45.40
CA VAL A 158 -3.94 -7.56 45.99
C VAL A 158 -2.87 -8.65 46.10
N ALA A 159 -1.67 -8.36 45.63
CA ALA A 159 -0.55 -9.29 45.68
C ALA A 159 0.76 -8.55 45.97
N THR A 160 1.78 -9.29 46.41
CA THR A 160 3.11 -8.75 46.68
C THR A 160 4.14 -9.45 45.80
N GLU A 161 4.80 -8.69 44.93
CA GLU A 161 5.95 -9.18 44.16
C GLU A 161 7.22 -9.06 45.00
N GLN A 162 8.00 -10.14 45.05
CA GLN A 162 9.28 -10.17 45.74
C GLN A 162 10.42 -9.83 44.78
N ASN A 163 11.53 -9.32 45.31
CA ASN A 163 12.74 -9.04 44.53
C ASN A 163 12.52 -8.05 43.37
N VAL A 164 11.60 -7.10 43.52
CA VAL A 164 11.44 -5.99 42.57
C VAL A 164 12.67 -5.09 42.67
N PRO A 165 13.40 -4.84 41.57
CA PRO A 165 14.56 -3.95 41.61
C PRO A 165 14.18 -2.55 42.09
N ASP A 166 14.96 -2.01 43.03
CA ASP A 166 14.83 -0.62 43.45
C ASP A 166 15.51 0.35 42.46
N PHE A 167 15.35 1.66 42.68
CA PHE A 167 16.01 2.68 41.88
C PHE A 167 17.48 2.88 42.25
N ALA A 168 17.99 2.26 43.31
CA ALA A 168 19.38 2.45 43.73
C ALA A 168 20.33 1.74 42.75
N ALA A 169 21.07 2.50 41.96
CA ALA A 169 22.00 1.98 40.95
C ALA A 169 23.38 2.65 41.09
N ALA A 170 24.05 2.45 42.23
CA ALA A 170 25.40 2.98 42.48
C ALA A 170 26.42 2.47 41.44
N THR A 171 26.21 1.26 40.92
CA THR A 171 26.96 0.66 39.81
C THR A 171 26.01 -0.09 38.86
N PRO A 172 26.38 -0.33 37.60
CA PRO A 172 25.58 -1.13 36.66
C PRO A 172 25.31 -2.58 37.13
N THR A 173 26.12 -3.10 38.05
CA THR A 173 26.01 -4.45 38.61
C THR A 173 25.20 -4.51 39.91
N ALA A 174 24.59 -3.40 40.34
CA ALA A 174 23.80 -3.36 41.57
C ALA A 174 22.63 -4.36 41.53
N THR A 175 22.44 -5.09 42.63
CA THR A 175 21.44 -6.16 42.77
C THR A 175 20.35 -5.86 43.81
N SER A 176 20.35 -4.66 44.39
CA SER A 176 19.38 -4.28 45.40
C SER A 176 17.94 -4.35 44.88
N SER A 177 17.06 -4.85 45.73
CA SER A 177 15.65 -5.11 45.43
C SER A 177 14.81 -5.03 46.71
N GLY A 178 13.49 -4.92 46.54
CA GLY A 178 12.52 -4.90 47.62
C GLY A 178 11.23 -5.62 47.23
N SER A 179 10.30 -5.67 48.18
CA SER A 179 8.96 -6.21 47.95
C SER A 179 8.00 -5.08 47.58
N VAL A 180 7.15 -5.30 46.58
CA VAL A 180 6.14 -4.31 46.17
C VAL A 180 4.76 -4.96 46.23
N SER A 181 3.91 -4.43 47.11
CA SER A 181 2.49 -4.76 47.13
C SER A 181 1.74 -3.92 46.11
N TYR A 182 0.83 -4.54 45.36
CA TYR A 182 0.06 -3.89 44.31
C TYR A 182 -1.40 -4.35 44.28
N LEU A 183 -2.29 -3.43 43.93
CA LEU A 183 -3.66 -3.71 43.51
C LEU A 183 -3.66 -3.99 42.02
N MET A 184 -4.20 -5.13 41.60
CA MET A 184 -4.32 -5.52 40.20
C MET A 184 -5.77 -5.55 39.75
N LEU A 185 -6.02 -5.01 38.57
CA LEU A 185 -7.22 -5.23 37.76
C LEU A 185 -6.81 -6.00 36.51
N GLU A 186 -7.35 -7.19 36.31
CA GLU A 186 -6.99 -8.07 35.19
C GLU A 186 -8.26 -8.54 34.47
N ALA A 187 -8.32 -8.26 33.18
CA ALA A 187 -9.29 -8.86 32.28
C ALA A 187 -8.92 -10.34 32.04
N PRO A 188 -9.88 -11.21 31.67
CA PRO A 188 -9.59 -12.57 31.25
C PRO A 188 -8.41 -12.61 30.30
N LEU A 189 -7.47 -13.51 30.51
CA LEU A 189 -6.30 -13.68 29.66
C LEU A 189 -6.72 -13.92 28.21
N TYR A 190 -5.92 -13.41 27.28
CA TYR A 190 -6.19 -13.58 25.85
C TYR A 190 -5.91 -15.03 25.44
N SER A 191 -6.89 -15.68 24.81
CA SER A 191 -6.75 -17.06 24.33
C SER A 191 -5.84 -17.15 23.11
N ALA A 192 -4.93 -18.12 23.11
CA ALA A 192 -4.09 -18.42 21.97
C ALA A 192 -4.89 -19.00 20.78
N ASN A 193 -6.12 -19.49 21.00
CA ASN A 193 -7.00 -20.03 19.96
C ASN A 193 -8.45 -19.57 20.18
N VAL A 194 -8.73 -18.30 19.89
CA VAL A 194 -10.07 -17.72 19.99
C VAL A 194 -11.10 -18.49 19.13
N ALA A 195 -10.69 -19.01 17.97
CA ALA A 195 -11.57 -19.78 17.08
C ALA A 195 -12.05 -21.11 17.71
N GLY A 196 -11.27 -21.69 18.63
CA GLY A 196 -11.59 -22.92 19.36
C GLY A 196 -12.51 -22.72 20.57
N LEU A 197 -12.75 -21.48 21.00
CA LEU A 197 -13.61 -21.19 22.16
C LEU A 197 -15.09 -21.45 21.88
N SER A 198 -15.89 -21.60 22.94
CA SER A 198 -17.35 -21.67 22.85
C SER A 198 -17.93 -20.37 22.26
N ALA A 199 -19.16 -20.43 21.74
CA ALA A 199 -19.84 -19.24 21.23
C ALA A 199 -20.03 -18.15 22.30
N ALA A 200 -20.24 -18.56 23.56
CA ALA A 200 -20.37 -17.66 24.70
C ALA A 200 -19.05 -16.92 24.97
N GLU A 201 -17.93 -17.63 25.06
CA GLU A 201 -16.61 -17.03 25.34
C GLU A 201 -16.11 -16.16 24.17
N LYS A 202 -16.47 -16.50 22.93
CA LYS A 202 -16.17 -15.67 21.75
C LYS A 202 -16.81 -14.28 21.83
N SER A 203 -17.87 -14.10 22.65
CA SER A 203 -18.49 -12.78 22.83
C SER A 203 -17.50 -11.74 23.40
N ALA A 204 -16.55 -12.15 24.25
CA ALA A 204 -15.53 -11.30 24.86
C ALA A 204 -14.49 -10.73 23.86
N TYR A 205 -14.37 -11.36 22.69
CA TYR A 205 -13.45 -10.94 21.60
C TYR A 205 -14.18 -10.19 20.49
N ASN A 206 -15.47 -9.90 20.69
CA ASN A 206 -16.38 -9.44 19.64
C ASN A 206 -17.32 -8.33 20.15
N LEU A 207 -16.77 -7.46 20.98
CA LEU A 207 -17.44 -6.35 21.61
C LEU A 207 -17.71 -5.25 20.60
N LYS A 208 -18.69 -4.43 20.91
CA LYS A 208 -18.93 -3.16 20.26
C LYS A 208 -18.91 -2.06 21.30
N MET A 209 -18.16 -1.00 21.01
CA MET A 209 -18.09 0.21 21.82
C MET A 209 -18.54 1.40 20.98
N GLY A 210 -19.33 2.29 21.54
CA GLY A 210 -19.75 3.53 20.91
C GLY A 210 -19.75 4.69 21.90
N PHE A 211 -19.29 5.85 21.46
CA PHE A 211 -19.40 7.11 22.19
C PHE A 211 -19.33 8.28 21.22
N TRP A 212 -19.82 9.44 21.65
CA TRP A 212 -19.65 10.68 20.91
C TRP A 212 -19.31 11.80 21.88
N ALA A 213 -18.70 12.87 21.37
CA ALA A 213 -18.19 13.94 22.22
C ALA A 213 -18.46 15.30 21.59
N ASP A 214 -18.71 16.27 22.47
CA ASP A 214 -18.67 17.70 22.15
C ASP A 214 -17.55 18.36 22.95
N ALA A 215 -16.63 19.03 22.27
CA ALA A 215 -15.69 19.95 22.86
C ALA A 215 -16.10 21.38 22.49
N PHE A 216 -16.60 22.14 23.46
CA PHE A 216 -16.96 23.54 23.30
C PHE A 216 -15.85 24.45 23.81
N VAL A 217 -15.68 25.61 23.17
CA VAL A 217 -14.85 26.68 23.70
C VAL A 217 -15.74 27.67 24.45
N ARG A 218 -15.49 27.85 25.75
CA ARG A 218 -16.24 28.77 26.61
C ARG A 218 -15.73 30.21 26.48
N ASP A 219 -16.67 31.15 26.43
CA ASP A 219 -16.39 32.56 26.68
C ASP A 219 -16.16 32.80 28.18
N GLN A 220 -14.97 33.25 28.53
CA GLN A 220 -14.57 33.54 29.90
C GLN A 220 -15.35 34.71 30.53
N ASN A 221 -15.98 35.56 29.73
CA ASN A 221 -16.74 36.73 30.19
C ASN A 221 -18.19 36.38 30.50
N LYS A 222 -18.59 35.13 30.27
CA LYS A 222 -19.94 34.64 30.47
C LYS A 222 -19.95 33.62 31.60
N ALA A 223 -20.86 33.85 32.54
CA ALA A 223 -21.15 32.87 33.57
C ALA A 223 -21.70 31.58 32.94
N GLU A 224 -21.56 30.47 33.67
CA GLU A 224 -22.17 29.22 33.30
C GLU A 224 -23.70 29.32 33.21
N GLY A 225 -24.27 28.70 32.16
CA GLY A 225 -25.70 28.75 31.88
C GLY A 225 -26.16 29.99 31.10
N ASN A 226 -25.27 30.96 30.84
CA ASN A 226 -25.59 32.08 29.96
C ASN A 226 -25.78 31.58 28.51
N ALA A 227 -26.75 32.16 27.78
CA ALA A 227 -27.03 31.81 26.39
C ALA A 227 -25.82 32.03 25.45
N ASP A 228 -24.93 32.98 25.78
CA ASP A 228 -23.74 33.32 25.01
C ASP A 228 -22.46 32.64 25.52
N GLN A 229 -22.55 31.69 26.46
CA GLN A 229 -21.36 31.09 27.10
C GLN A 229 -20.42 30.36 26.13
N PHE A 230 -20.86 30.06 24.90
CA PHE A 230 -20.06 29.40 23.86
C PHE A 230 -19.83 30.30 22.62
N ASN A 231 -20.12 31.59 22.73
CA ASN A 231 -19.94 32.58 21.67
C ASN A 231 -18.66 33.41 21.94
N LEU A 232 -17.51 32.74 22.09
CA LEU A 232 -16.23 33.43 22.29
C LEU A 232 -15.93 34.34 21.08
N GLY A 233 -15.68 35.62 21.33
CA GLY A 233 -15.30 36.59 20.30
C GLY A 233 -13.87 36.39 19.81
N GLN A 234 -13.49 37.09 18.73
CA GLN A 234 -12.16 36.96 18.12
C GLN A 234 -11.06 37.54 19.01
N PHE A 235 -11.30 38.70 19.60
CA PHE A 235 -10.30 39.44 20.38
C PHE A 235 -10.49 39.24 21.87
N TYR A 236 -9.44 39.46 22.65
CA TYR A 236 -9.46 39.31 24.10
C TYR A 236 -10.65 40.02 24.75
N ASN A 237 -11.32 39.33 25.68
CA ASN A 237 -12.45 39.86 26.42
C ASN A 237 -13.62 40.34 25.53
N THR A 238 -13.86 39.66 24.41
CA THR A 238 -15.01 39.92 23.52
C THR A 238 -15.92 38.70 23.40
N THR A 239 -17.21 38.94 23.20
CA THR A 239 -18.24 37.93 22.92
C THR A 239 -18.74 38.13 21.48
N ALA A 240 -18.83 37.07 20.70
CA ALA A 240 -19.45 37.08 19.39
C ALA A 240 -20.99 37.19 19.48
N ALA A 241 -21.64 37.60 18.39
CA ALA A 241 -23.10 37.68 18.36
C ALA A 241 -23.76 36.30 18.57
N ALA A 242 -24.87 36.28 19.31
CA ALA A 242 -25.66 35.08 19.54
C ALA A 242 -26.03 34.39 18.22
N GLY A 243 -25.80 33.07 18.12
CA GLY A 243 -26.12 32.29 16.91
C GLY A 243 -25.07 32.35 15.80
N SER A 244 -23.98 33.10 15.98
CA SER A 244 -22.75 32.87 15.21
C SER A 244 -22.23 31.44 15.48
N ARG A 245 -21.48 30.83 14.54
CA ARG A 245 -21.02 29.44 14.66
C ARG A 245 -20.38 29.20 16.02
N ALA A 246 -20.94 28.26 16.80
CA ALA A 246 -20.34 27.85 18.06
C ALA A 246 -18.94 27.28 17.79
N ASN A 247 -17.95 27.69 18.59
CA ASN A 247 -16.62 27.11 18.59
C ASN A 247 -16.68 25.71 19.20
N ARG A 248 -17.13 24.74 18.39
CA ARG A 248 -17.38 23.36 18.80
C ARG A 248 -16.68 22.39 17.86
N LEU A 249 -16.03 21.39 18.44
CA LEU A 249 -15.66 20.16 17.76
C LEU A 249 -16.59 19.05 18.24
N ARG A 250 -17.25 18.37 17.31
CA ARG A 250 -18.08 17.20 17.58
C ARG A 250 -17.53 15.98 16.87
N MET A 251 -17.47 14.86 17.58
CA MET A 251 -16.95 13.61 17.05
C MET A 251 -17.76 12.42 17.55
N GLN A 252 -17.84 11.36 16.75
CA GLN A 252 -18.33 10.04 17.14
C GLN A 252 -17.24 9.01 16.91
N ALA A 253 -17.09 8.09 17.85
CA ALA A 253 -16.29 6.90 17.72
C ALA A 253 -17.15 5.64 17.87
N VAL A 254 -17.00 4.70 16.95
CA VAL A 254 -17.62 3.36 17.04
C VAL A 254 -16.56 2.32 16.72
N TRP A 255 -16.36 1.38 17.62
CA TRP A 255 -15.51 0.21 17.40
C TRP A 255 -16.38 -1.03 17.46
N ASP A 256 -16.60 -1.68 16.32
CA ASP A 256 -17.37 -2.92 16.23
C ASP A 256 -16.44 -4.08 15.91
N GLY A 257 -16.37 -5.07 16.81
CA GLY A 257 -15.40 -6.18 16.75
C GLY A 257 -14.13 -5.91 17.58
N LEU A 258 -14.28 -5.35 18.78
CA LEU A 258 -13.22 -5.10 19.76
C LEU A 258 -13.11 -6.27 20.76
N GLY A 259 -11.91 -6.56 21.25
CA GLY A 259 -11.66 -7.41 22.41
C GLY A 259 -10.58 -6.79 23.30
N ILE A 260 -10.78 -6.85 24.62
CA ILE A 260 -9.82 -6.28 25.60
C ILE A 260 -9.15 -7.34 26.49
N ASN A 261 -9.43 -8.62 26.23
CA ASN A 261 -8.85 -9.73 26.96
C ASN A 261 -7.32 -9.67 26.94
N GLY A 262 -6.70 -10.04 28.06
CA GLY A 262 -5.27 -9.91 28.33
C GLY A 262 -4.84 -8.51 28.78
N THR A 263 -5.77 -7.56 28.97
CA THR A 263 -5.47 -6.28 29.63
C THR A 263 -5.26 -6.51 31.12
N SER A 264 -4.19 -5.93 31.68
CA SER A 264 -3.95 -5.89 33.12
C SER A 264 -3.34 -4.56 33.55
N LEU A 265 -3.79 -4.06 34.70
CA LEU A 265 -3.30 -2.84 35.33
C LEU A 265 -2.91 -3.15 36.76
N LYS A 266 -1.76 -2.65 37.19
CA LYS A 266 -1.22 -2.78 38.55
C LYS A 266 -0.98 -1.38 39.11
N PHE A 267 -1.51 -1.12 40.29
CA PHE A 267 -1.33 0.12 41.03
C PHE A 267 -0.57 -0.17 42.32
N PHE A 268 0.48 0.60 42.59
CA PHE A 268 1.38 0.32 43.70
C PHE A 268 2.12 1.58 44.14
N GLN A 269 2.76 1.50 45.29
CA GLN A 269 3.74 2.49 45.70
C GLN A 269 5.13 2.07 45.21
N THR A 270 5.84 2.99 44.57
CA THR A 270 7.19 2.75 44.04
C THR A 270 8.24 2.61 45.16
N LEU A 271 9.30 1.84 44.89
CA LEU A 271 10.43 1.69 45.82
C LEU A 271 11.29 2.96 45.89
N ASN A 272 12.16 3.02 46.90
CA ASN A 272 13.12 4.11 47.08
C ASN A 272 14.40 3.90 46.21
N GLY A 273 15.37 4.82 46.32
CA GLY A 273 16.71 4.66 45.75
C GLY A 273 17.09 5.66 44.65
N ALA A 274 16.16 6.50 44.19
CA ALA A 274 16.47 7.60 43.27
C ALA A 274 17.13 8.76 44.03
N THR A 275 18.19 9.36 43.47
CA THR A 275 19.03 10.36 44.17
C THR A 275 19.26 11.66 43.37
N ASN A 276 18.45 11.97 42.34
CA ASN A 276 18.66 13.07 41.38
C ASN A 276 19.99 12.99 40.60
N THR A 277 20.75 11.89 40.76
CA THR A 277 22.03 11.66 40.08
C THR A 277 21.79 10.84 38.81
N GLY A 278 22.52 11.16 37.74
CA GLY A 278 22.40 10.43 36.47
C GLY A 278 21.02 10.51 35.82
N GLY A 279 20.24 11.57 36.10
CA GLY A 279 18.92 11.79 35.52
C GLY A 279 17.77 11.01 36.17
N MET A 280 17.97 10.48 37.38
CA MET A 280 16.94 9.72 38.11
C MET A 280 16.28 10.58 39.19
N SER A 281 15.02 10.98 38.97
CA SER A 281 14.31 11.90 39.85
C SER A 281 13.94 11.27 41.19
N THR A 282 14.23 11.98 42.29
CA THR A 282 13.76 11.66 43.64
C THR A 282 12.23 11.63 43.75
N SER A 283 11.50 12.25 42.80
CA SER A 283 10.04 12.13 42.68
C SER A 283 9.57 10.72 42.37
N TYR A 284 10.45 9.79 42.00
CA TYR A 284 10.09 8.39 41.80
C TYR A 284 10.01 7.61 43.11
N ASN A 285 10.52 8.14 44.22
CA ASN A 285 10.58 7.42 45.49
C ASN A 285 9.22 7.50 46.19
N ASN A 286 8.69 6.35 46.65
CA ASN A 286 7.48 6.27 47.47
C ASN A 286 6.24 6.96 46.87
N THR A 287 6.14 6.98 45.54
CA THR A 287 5.11 7.67 44.77
C THR A 287 4.10 6.66 44.21
N LEU A 288 2.89 7.12 43.87
CA LEU A 288 1.91 6.28 43.19
C LEU A 288 2.43 5.91 41.80
N GLY A 289 2.62 4.61 41.59
CA GLY A 289 3.02 3.99 40.34
C GLY A 289 1.89 3.16 39.73
N MET A 290 1.85 3.14 38.40
CA MET A 290 1.02 2.24 37.61
C MET A 290 1.89 1.47 36.61
N ALA A 291 1.64 0.19 36.43
CA ALA A 291 2.23 -0.62 35.37
C ALA A 291 1.18 -1.55 34.78
N GLY A 292 1.27 -1.88 33.50
CA GLY A 292 0.28 -2.77 32.91
C GLY A 292 0.41 -3.00 31.42
N VAL A 293 -0.40 -3.91 30.90
CA VAL A 293 -0.58 -4.12 29.46
C VAL A 293 -2.02 -3.74 29.12
N VAL A 294 -2.20 -2.81 28.18
CA VAL A 294 -3.51 -2.43 27.64
C VAL A 294 -3.66 -3.06 26.27
N ARG A 295 -4.68 -3.90 26.10
CA ARG A 295 -4.95 -4.60 24.85
C ARG A 295 -6.30 -4.18 24.32
N LEU A 296 -6.34 -3.68 23.09
CA LEU A 296 -7.54 -3.35 22.33
C LEU A 296 -7.37 -3.99 20.94
N ASN A 297 -7.89 -5.19 20.78
CA ASN A 297 -7.64 -6.03 19.61
C ASN A 297 -8.90 -6.26 18.79
N SER A 298 -8.71 -6.37 17.48
CA SER A 298 -9.78 -6.55 16.50
C SER A 298 -9.78 -7.90 15.80
N GLY A 299 -8.77 -8.72 16.06
CA GLY A 299 -8.59 -10.01 15.40
C GLY A 299 -7.39 -10.03 14.45
N ASP A 300 -7.17 -11.17 13.81
CA ASP A 300 -6.01 -11.42 12.95
C ASP A 300 -6.13 -10.68 11.59
N GLY A 301 -5.13 -9.86 11.25
CA GLY A 301 -5.04 -9.11 9.99
C GLY A 301 -4.31 -9.84 8.85
N ALA A 302 -3.82 -11.06 9.06
CA ALA A 302 -3.02 -11.81 8.09
C ALA A 302 -3.80 -12.14 6.81
N THR A 303 -5.10 -12.41 6.93
CA THR A 303 -5.98 -12.76 5.81
C THR A 303 -6.86 -11.61 5.35
N LEU A 304 -6.84 -10.46 6.05
CA LEU A 304 -7.57 -9.27 5.64
C LEU A 304 -6.93 -8.70 4.37
N ARG A 305 -7.46 -9.05 3.21
CA ARG A 305 -6.95 -8.67 1.89
C ARG A 305 -8.10 -8.37 0.95
N ALA A 306 -8.03 -7.25 0.25
CA ALA A 306 -8.91 -6.99 -0.87
C ALA A 306 -8.72 -8.04 -1.97
N THR A 307 -9.77 -8.31 -2.75
CA THR A 307 -9.60 -9.10 -3.95
C THR A 307 -9.24 -8.17 -5.09
N TYR A 308 -8.06 -8.37 -5.67
CA TYR A 308 -7.62 -7.64 -6.84
C TYR A 308 -7.60 -8.59 -8.03
N THR A 309 -8.46 -8.32 -9.00
CA THR A 309 -8.45 -9.01 -10.28
C THR A 309 -7.75 -8.12 -11.28
N ASN A 310 -6.48 -8.44 -11.56
CA ASN A 310 -5.83 -7.93 -12.76
C ASN A 310 -5.96 -8.97 -13.85
N PRO A 311 -6.67 -8.70 -14.95
CA PRO A 311 -6.59 -9.56 -16.12
C PRO A 311 -5.19 -9.56 -16.77
N ASN A 312 -4.24 -8.72 -16.31
CA ASN A 312 -2.96 -8.43 -16.95
C ASN A 312 -1.72 -8.44 -16.00
N THR A 313 -1.56 -9.41 -15.11
CA THR A 313 -0.28 -9.56 -14.36
C THR A 313 0.91 -9.84 -15.31
N PRO A 314 2.12 -9.33 -15.04
CA PRO A 314 2.59 -7.95 -15.21
C PRO A 314 2.84 -7.56 -16.70
N SER A 315 2.09 -8.14 -17.63
CA SER A 315 2.37 -8.00 -19.06
C SER A 315 1.94 -6.65 -19.59
N GLN A 316 2.97 -5.87 -19.89
CA GLN A 316 3.00 -4.56 -20.53
C GLN A 316 1.99 -4.42 -21.68
N MET A 317 1.53 -3.20 -21.95
CA MET A 317 0.77 -2.84 -23.17
C MET A 317 1.58 -3.00 -24.47
N ILE A 318 2.74 -3.66 -24.41
CA ILE A 318 3.69 -3.76 -25.51
C ILE A 318 3.75 -5.23 -25.91
N SER A 319 3.29 -5.47 -27.14
CA SER A 319 3.26 -6.73 -27.88
C SER A 319 2.06 -7.64 -27.65
N SER A 320 1.35 -7.90 -28.74
CA SER A 320 0.34 -8.93 -28.89
C SER A 320 0.85 -10.27 -28.36
N GLY A 321 0.30 -10.72 -27.23
CA GLY A 321 0.66 -12.00 -26.64
C GLY A 321 0.13 -12.18 -25.22
N ALA A 322 -1.21 -12.21 -25.09
CA ALA A 322 -2.03 -12.88 -24.05
C ALA A 322 -3.16 -12.01 -23.47
N ASN A 323 -2.94 -10.73 -23.12
CA ASN A 323 -3.88 -10.04 -22.19
C ASN A 323 -4.43 -8.65 -22.64
N ALA A 324 -3.99 -8.08 -23.77
CA ALA A 324 -4.54 -6.84 -24.32
C ALA A 324 -5.15 -7.05 -25.72
N ILE A 325 -6.28 -6.38 -26.02
CA ILE A 325 -6.85 -6.34 -27.36
C ILE A 325 -6.26 -5.13 -28.07
N ARG A 326 -5.39 -5.39 -29.04
CA ARG A 326 -4.88 -4.40 -29.97
C ARG A 326 -5.74 -4.42 -31.23
N THR A 327 -6.28 -3.27 -31.60
CA THR A 327 -6.92 -3.06 -32.90
C THR A 327 -6.08 -2.10 -33.70
N GLU A 328 -5.63 -2.57 -34.85
CA GLU A 328 -4.80 -1.80 -35.76
C GLU A 328 -5.62 -1.41 -36.99
N GLY A 329 -5.53 -0.14 -37.38
CA GLY A 329 -6.08 0.33 -38.65
C GLY A 329 -5.24 -0.09 -39.85
N ALA A 330 -5.73 0.22 -41.05
CA ALA A 330 -4.91 0.15 -42.25
C ALA A 330 -3.77 1.18 -42.18
N TRP A 331 -2.60 0.82 -42.70
CA TRP A 331 -1.50 1.76 -42.89
C TRP A 331 -1.89 2.81 -43.93
N THR A 332 -1.80 4.07 -43.56
CA THR A 332 -2.03 5.20 -44.45
C THR A 332 -0.67 5.76 -44.87
N MET A 333 -0.42 5.76 -46.18
CA MET A 333 0.79 6.36 -46.75
C MET A 333 0.74 7.88 -46.59
N LEU A 334 1.76 8.45 -45.97
CA LEU A 334 1.97 9.89 -45.91
C LEU A 334 2.88 10.29 -47.09
N ASN A 335 2.61 11.46 -47.65
CA ASN A 335 3.20 11.99 -48.89
C ASN A 335 4.69 11.62 -49.07
N THR A 336 5.01 11.00 -50.22
CA THR A 336 6.40 10.71 -50.66
C THR A 336 7.05 12.01 -51.12
N THR A 337 7.45 12.85 -50.18
CA THR A 337 8.14 14.11 -50.48
C THR A 337 9.65 13.89 -50.38
N THR A 338 10.42 14.47 -51.29
CA THR A 338 11.89 14.36 -51.31
C THR A 338 12.46 15.07 -50.09
N TYR A 339 12.84 14.32 -49.06
CA TYR A 339 13.54 14.85 -47.90
C TYR A 339 15.00 14.38 -47.94
N GLY A 340 15.95 15.32 -48.05
CA GLY A 340 17.38 15.02 -48.18
C GLY A 340 17.94 14.22 -47.00
N CYS A 341 19.06 13.50 -47.22
CA CYS A 341 19.71 12.70 -46.18
C CYS A 341 20.63 13.58 -45.34
N GLY A 342 20.16 13.94 -44.15
CA GLY A 342 20.95 14.69 -43.18
C GLY A 342 22.22 13.95 -42.77
N ASN A 343 23.36 14.60 -42.94
CA ASN A 343 24.49 14.41 -42.06
C ASN A 343 24.97 15.81 -41.66
N ALA A 344 24.51 16.27 -40.49
CA ALA A 344 24.88 17.53 -39.82
C ALA A 344 24.86 18.85 -40.64
N SER A 345 24.27 18.89 -41.84
CA SER A 345 24.03 20.12 -42.59
C SER A 345 22.52 20.34 -42.74
N GLN A 346 22.04 21.53 -42.37
CA GLN A 346 20.65 21.96 -42.55
C GLN A 346 20.32 22.30 -44.03
N ASP A 347 21.23 22.04 -44.97
CA ASP A 347 21.00 22.27 -46.39
C ASP A 347 20.36 21.04 -47.06
N PHE A 348 19.02 21.03 -47.07
CA PHE A 348 18.17 20.02 -47.70
C PHE A 348 18.18 20.05 -49.25
N SER A 349 19.24 20.56 -49.89
CA SER A 349 19.21 20.94 -51.31
C SER A 349 19.90 19.98 -52.28
N THR A 350 20.24 18.74 -51.88
CA THR A 350 20.77 17.75 -52.84
C THR A 350 19.80 16.59 -53.00
N THR A 351 19.36 16.38 -54.24
CA THR A 351 18.34 15.45 -54.77
C THR A 351 18.65 13.96 -54.57
N ALA A 352 19.43 13.60 -53.54
CA ALA A 352 20.10 12.31 -53.43
C ALA A 352 19.48 11.35 -52.40
N CYS A 353 18.46 11.74 -51.62
CA CYS A 353 17.72 10.80 -50.75
C CYS A 353 16.25 11.12 -50.68
N GLU A 354 15.46 10.07 -50.45
CA GLU A 354 14.03 10.17 -50.27
C GLU A 354 13.59 9.37 -49.06
N TYR A 355 12.56 9.88 -48.38
CA TYR A 355 11.83 9.20 -47.34
C TYR A 355 10.39 8.99 -47.78
N ARG A 356 9.81 7.87 -47.36
CA ARG A 356 8.37 7.72 -47.33
C ARG A 356 7.94 7.32 -45.94
N PHE A 357 6.82 7.89 -45.51
CA PHE A 357 6.27 7.66 -44.20
C PHE A 357 4.93 6.97 -44.34
N ARG A 358 4.58 6.18 -43.33
CA ARG A 358 3.23 5.68 -43.16
C ARG A 358 2.84 5.81 -41.71
N SER A 359 1.56 6.05 -41.50
CA SER A 359 0.96 6.10 -40.17
C SER A 359 -0.10 5.02 -40.04
N GLN A 360 -0.31 4.58 -38.81
CA GLN A 360 -1.38 3.66 -38.46
C GLN A 360 -2.00 4.13 -37.15
N SER A 361 -3.33 4.22 -37.12
CA SER A 361 -4.05 4.38 -35.87
C SER A 361 -4.06 3.06 -35.13
N VAL A 362 -3.61 3.08 -33.88
CA VAL A 362 -3.58 1.93 -33.00
C VAL A 362 -4.48 2.23 -31.81
N GLN A 363 -5.37 1.30 -31.51
CA GLN A 363 -6.18 1.30 -30.32
C GLN A 363 -5.80 0.11 -29.45
N ASP A 364 -5.38 0.38 -28.21
CA ASP A 364 -5.15 -0.64 -27.20
C ASP A 364 -6.24 -0.55 -26.12
N LYS A 365 -6.86 -1.70 -25.80
CA LYS A 365 -7.80 -1.83 -24.68
C LYS A 365 -7.55 -3.11 -23.88
N PHE A 366 -8.04 -3.11 -22.64
CA PHE A 366 -8.01 -4.30 -21.80
C PHE A 366 -9.04 -5.34 -22.29
N ASN A 367 -8.71 -6.62 -22.14
CA ASN A 367 -9.61 -7.73 -22.45
C ASN A 367 -10.78 -7.85 -21.46
N ALA A 368 -10.60 -7.38 -20.22
CA ALA A 368 -11.58 -7.34 -19.14
C ALA A 368 -11.28 -6.18 -18.18
N ASP A 369 -12.26 -5.84 -17.34
CA ASP A 369 -12.10 -4.80 -16.33
C ASP A 369 -11.12 -5.22 -15.23
N SER A 370 -10.28 -4.30 -14.78
CA SER A 370 -9.54 -4.47 -13.53
C SER A 370 -10.40 -4.04 -12.36
N VAL A 371 -10.73 -4.99 -11.48
CA VAL A 371 -11.63 -4.77 -10.34
C VAL A 371 -10.86 -4.94 -9.04
N TRP A 372 -11.00 -3.94 -8.18
CA TRP A 372 -10.64 -4.05 -6.77
C TRP A 372 -11.92 -4.20 -5.97
N LYS A 373 -11.99 -5.27 -5.17
CA LYS A 373 -13.14 -5.57 -4.33
C LYS A 373 -12.77 -5.41 -2.86
N ALA A 374 -13.55 -4.63 -2.13
CA ALA A 374 -13.35 -4.45 -0.70
C ALA A 374 -13.41 -5.81 0.02
N PRO A 375 -12.53 -6.06 1.00
CA PRO A 375 -12.56 -7.30 1.76
C PRO A 375 -13.81 -7.36 2.63
N VAL A 376 -14.18 -8.59 3.02
CA VAL A 376 -15.09 -8.79 4.13
C VAL A 376 -14.35 -8.43 5.43
N VAL A 377 -14.92 -7.50 6.20
CA VAL A 377 -14.29 -6.99 7.43
C VAL A 377 -14.99 -7.56 8.65
N SER A 378 -14.21 -8.10 9.60
CA SER A 378 -14.70 -8.58 10.90
C SER A 378 -14.59 -7.52 12.00
N SER A 379 -13.88 -6.42 11.77
CA SER A 379 -13.76 -5.37 12.77
C SER A 379 -13.42 -4.01 12.16
N VAL A 380 -14.06 -2.98 12.69
CA VAL A 380 -13.94 -1.60 12.22
C VAL A 380 -13.97 -0.65 13.41
N LEU A 381 -12.94 0.18 13.55
CA LEU A 381 -13.00 1.41 14.33
C LEU A 381 -13.25 2.58 13.38
N ARG A 382 -14.33 3.30 13.62
CA ARG A 382 -14.75 4.46 12.83
C ARG A 382 -14.76 5.70 13.71
N LEU A 383 -14.12 6.76 13.23
CA LEU A 383 -14.15 8.09 13.81
C LEU A 383 -14.82 9.03 12.82
N SER A 384 -15.87 9.74 13.21
CA SER A 384 -16.69 10.56 12.28
C SER A 384 -17.10 11.89 12.89
N THR A 385 -17.38 12.86 12.03
CA THR A 385 -17.71 14.24 12.44
C THR A 385 -18.91 14.82 11.70
N GLN A 386 -19.30 14.23 10.57
CA GLN A 386 -20.39 14.75 9.74
C GLN A 386 -21.75 14.36 10.31
N GLU A 387 -22.57 15.37 10.65
CA GLU A 387 -23.98 15.22 10.98
C GLU A 387 -24.83 15.08 9.70
N ILE A 388 -25.96 14.34 9.73
CA ILE A 388 -26.86 14.18 8.57
C ILE A 388 -27.99 15.23 8.56
N ALA A 389 -28.40 15.73 9.73
CA ALA A 389 -29.53 16.64 9.83
C ALA A 389 -29.10 18.11 9.63
N ASP A 390 -29.42 18.68 8.47
CA ASP A 390 -29.35 20.12 8.24
C ASP A 390 -30.35 20.85 9.17
N GLY A 391 -29.84 21.76 10.01
CA GLY A 391 -30.69 22.70 10.77
C GLY A 391 -30.81 22.47 12.28
N THR A 392 -30.00 21.59 12.89
CA THR A 392 -29.82 21.62 14.35
C THR A 392 -29.19 22.97 14.73
N PRO A 393 -29.71 23.69 15.75
CA PRO A 393 -29.01 24.86 16.28
C PRO A 393 -27.56 24.49 16.59
N ASN A 394 -26.60 25.39 16.34
CA ASN A 394 -25.16 25.14 16.50
C ASN A 394 -24.75 24.57 17.89
N LEU A 395 -25.61 24.69 18.90
CA LEU A 395 -25.42 24.24 20.28
C LEU A 395 -26.35 23.10 20.71
N ALA A 396 -27.11 22.47 19.80
CA ALA A 396 -28.03 21.38 20.14
C ALA A 396 -27.25 20.13 20.60
N THR A 397 -27.35 19.83 21.90
CA THR A 397 -26.74 18.67 22.56
C THR A 397 -27.54 18.32 23.83
N PRO A 398 -27.62 17.06 24.26
CA PRO A 398 -28.40 16.67 25.44
C PRO A 398 -28.05 17.44 26.72
N ALA A 399 -26.77 17.75 26.96
CA ALA A 399 -26.37 18.49 28.15
C ALA A 399 -26.91 19.94 28.19
N LEU A 400 -27.33 20.48 27.03
CA LEU A 400 -27.91 21.82 26.90
C LEU A 400 -29.40 21.77 26.53
N GLY A 401 -30.06 20.62 26.71
CA GLY A 401 -31.49 20.42 26.43
C GLY A 401 -31.82 20.16 24.95
N GLY A 402 -30.83 19.86 24.11
CA GLY A 402 -31.00 19.46 22.71
C GLY A 402 -31.06 17.95 22.50
N ALA A 403 -31.36 17.51 21.28
CA ALA A 403 -31.36 16.09 20.93
C ALA A 403 -29.95 15.54 20.66
N MET A 404 -29.80 14.22 20.70
CA MET A 404 -28.59 13.53 20.25
C MET A 404 -28.41 13.71 18.71
N PRO A 405 -27.20 14.02 18.22
CA PRO A 405 -26.92 14.14 16.79
C PRO A 405 -26.92 12.79 16.07
N THR A 406 -27.25 12.82 14.78
CA THR A 406 -27.13 11.67 13.87
C THR A 406 -25.94 11.88 12.92
N PHE A 407 -25.07 10.87 12.80
CA PHE A 407 -23.84 10.95 12.02
C PHE A 407 -23.95 10.18 10.70
N ASN A 408 -23.37 10.71 9.63
CA ASN A 408 -23.39 10.09 8.30
C ASN A 408 -22.68 8.74 8.33
N SER A 409 -23.36 7.62 8.17
CA SER A 409 -22.79 6.26 8.29
C SER A 409 -21.59 5.94 7.38
N SER A 410 -21.35 6.73 6.34
CA SER A 410 -20.32 6.54 5.32
C SER A 410 -19.13 7.51 5.45
N GLU A 411 -19.23 8.52 6.31
CA GLU A 411 -18.15 9.50 6.56
C GLU A 411 -17.25 9.08 7.72
N GLY A 412 -16.01 9.56 7.68
CA GLY A 412 -15.06 9.49 8.78
C GLY A 412 -13.76 8.79 8.41
N VAL A 413 -12.88 8.63 9.39
CA VAL A 413 -11.71 7.77 9.30
C VAL A 413 -12.11 6.37 9.75
N TYR A 414 -11.82 5.39 8.90
CA TYR A 414 -12.02 3.98 9.21
C TYR A 414 -10.67 3.32 9.37
N LEU A 415 -10.48 2.68 10.52
CA LEU A 415 -9.38 1.78 10.80
C LEU A 415 -9.95 0.36 10.76
N TYR A 416 -9.56 -0.39 9.75
CA TYR A 416 -9.97 -1.78 9.59
C TYR A 416 -9.06 -2.68 10.43
N ASN A 417 -9.69 -3.51 11.26
CA ASN A 417 -9.01 -4.50 12.08
C ASN A 417 -7.80 -3.96 12.89
N PRO A 418 -7.94 -2.86 13.64
CA PRO A 418 -6.86 -2.31 14.45
C PRO A 418 -6.56 -3.19 15.68
N ASN A 419 -5.29 -3.46 15.93
CA ASN A 419 -4.81 -4.13 17.15
C ASN A 419 -3.83 -3.20 17.86
N ILE A 420 -4.14 -2.84 19.10
CA ILE A 420 -3.36 -1.91 19.92
C ILE A 420 -2.99 -2.65 21.19
N ASN A 421 -1.71 -3.00 21.33
CA ASN A 421 -1.16 -3.73 22.48
C ASN A 421 -0.07 -2.86 23.10
N LEU A 422 -0.42 -2.10 24.14
CA LEU A 422 0.47 -1.14 24.79
C LEU A 422 0.99 -1.71 26.10
N VAL A 423 2.30 -1.83 26.21
CA VAL A 423 3.00 -2.15 27.45
C VAL A 423 3.36 -0.83 28.14
N LEU A 424 2.69 -0.57 29.27
CA LEU A 424 2.88 0.60 30.12
C LEU A 424 3.80 0.23 31.28
N GLY A 425 5.10 0.12 30.99
CA GLY A 425 6.13 -0.06 32.01
C GLY A 425 6.05 -1.39 32.78
N ALA A 426 6.77 -1.43 33.90
CA ALA A 426 6.85 -2.58 34.80
C ALA A 426 6.88 -2.09 36.26
N LEU A 427 6.87 -3.00 37.24
CA LEU A 427 6.92 -2.62 38.67
C LEU A 427 8.15 -1.77 39.03
N TYR A 428 9.25 -1.94 38.29
CA TYR A 428 10.50 -1.17 38.42
C TYR A 428 10.68 -0.09 37.32
N GLN A 429 9.67 0.09 36.46
CA GLN A 429 9.57 1.17 35.48
C GLN A 429 8.12 1.70 35.43
N PRO A 430 7.59 2.25 36.53
CA PRO A 430 6.20 2.68 36.63
C PRO A 430 5.89 3.95 35.86
N LEU A 431 4.65 4.10 35.42
CA LEU A 431 4.03 5.41 35.22
C LEU A 431 3.77 6.05 36.58
N THR A 432 4.46 7.14 36.88
CA THR A 432 4.39 7.88 38.13
C THR A 432 3.60 9.18 37.96
N PHE A 433 2.90 9.56 39.02
CA PHE A 433 2.16 10.81 39.11
C PHE A 433 2.74 11.66 40.24
N GLY A 434 3.10 12.89 39.94
CA GLY A 434 3.71 13.78 40.92
C GLY A 434 3.57 15.25 40.56
N VAL A 435 4.26 16.07 41.36
CA VAL A 435 4.38 17.50 41.14
C VAL A 435 5.73 17.78 40.48
N ALA A 436 5.76 18.69 39.51
CA ALA A 436 6.98 19.16 38.89
C ALA A 436 7.92 19.82 39.92
N ALA A 437 9.19 19.95 39.55
CA ALA A 437 10.20 20.57 40.41
C ALA A 437 9.88 22.05 40.77
N ASP A 438 9.01 22.70 39.99
CA ASP A 438 8.51 24.05 40.27
C ASP A 438 7.41 24.10 41.34
N GLY A 439 6.92 22.96 41.82
CA GLY A 439 5.87 22.86 42.84
C GLY A 439 4.45 23.21 42.36
N ASN A 440 4.29 23.58 41.09
CA ASN A 440 3.04 24.13 40.57
C ASN A 440 2.39 23.23 39.51
N ASN A 441 3.20 22.52 38.73
CA ASN A 441 2.70 21.74 37.60
C ASN A 441 2.52 20.26 37.95
N LEU A 442 1.48 19.61 37.41
CA LEU A 442 1.34 18.15 37.48
C LEU A 442 2.28 17.49 36.45
N VAL A 443 2.96 16.44 36.89
CA VAL A 443 3.82 15.58 36.05
C VAL A 443 3.25 14.18 36.03
N MET A 444 3.07 13.67 34.81
CA MET A 444 2.89 12.26 34.53
C MET A 444 4.17 11.77 33.85
N GLU A 445 4.83 10.78 34.44
CA GLU A 445 6.14 10.35 33.97
C GLU A 445 6.28 8.83 34.04
N LEU A 446 6.46 8.18 32.88
CA LEU A 446 6.98 6.83 32.84
C LEU A 446 8.43 6.89 33.29
N ALA A 447 8.69 6.40 34.49
CA ALA A 447 9.99 6.46 35.13
C ALA A 447 11.05 5.82 34.24
N ARG A 448 12.25 6.39 34.30
CA ARG A 448 13.38 5.80 33.60
C ARG A 448 13.71 4.44 34.23
N ILE A 449 14.12 3.51 33.39
CA ILE A 449 14.65 2.21 33.80
C ILE A 449 15.88 2.41 34.71
N PRO A 450 15.94 1.79 35.91
CA PRO A 450 17.12 1.87 36.78
C PRO A 450 18.36 1.36 36.05
N ASN A 451 19.51 1.99 36.29
CA ASN A 451 20.76 1.67 35.58
C ASN A 451 21.41 0.37 36.09
N LYS A 452 20.73 -0.75 35.91
CA LYS A 452 21.15 -2.10 36.32
C LYS A 452 21.15 -3.02 35.11
N GLU A 453 22.27 -3.70 34.86
CA GLU A 453 22.44 -4.62 33.72
C GLU A 453 21.37 -5.71 33.69
N SER A 454 21.01 -6.25 34.86
CA SER A 454 19.98 -7.27 35.01
C SER A 454 18.59 -6.81 34.56
N ILE A 455 18.32 -5.50 34.57
CA ILE A 455 17.05 -4.95 34.09
C ILE A 455 17.08 -4.76 32.58
N TYR A 456 18.18 -4.23 32.03
CA TYR A 456 18.32 -4.09 30.58
C TYR A 456 18.20 -5.42 29.85
N LYS A 457 18.78 -6.50 30.41
CA LYS A 457 18.62 -7.87 29.90
C LYS A 457 17.16 -8.35 29.90
N LYS A 458 16.35 -7.91 30.87
CA LYS A 458 14.92 -8.25 30.92
C LYS A 458 14.07 -7.48 29.92
N ILE A 459 14.40 -6.20 29.71
CA ILE A 459 13.60 -5.29 28.87
C ILE A 459 13.90 -5.46 27.40
N TYR A 460 15.18 -5.47 27.02
CA TYR A 460 15.59 -5.47 25.60
C TYR A 460 15.40 -6.84 24.93
N THR A 461 15.19 -6.78 23.63
CA THR A 461 15.05 -7.92 22.72
C THR A 461 16.15 -7.91 21.68
N ASN A 462 16.71 -9.07 21.39
CA ASN A 462 17.52 -9.29 20.20
C ASN A 462 16.66 -9.99 19.14
N TYR A 463 16.16 -9.24 18.16
CA TYR A 463 15.25 -9.78 17.13
C TYR A 463 15.94 -10.75 16.15
N ASN A 464 17.28 -10.75 16.09
CA ASN A 464 18.03 -11.66 15.22
C ASN A 464 18.28 -13.03 15.89
N ASP A 465 18.14 -13.11 17.21
CA ASP A 465 18.32 -14.33 18.00
C ASP A 465 17.39 -14.36 19.20
N SER A 466 16.35 -15.18 19.11
CA SER A 466 15.32 -15.34 20.14
C SER A 466 15.76 -16.24 21.29
N ASN A 467 16.90 -16.92 21.22
CA ASN A 467 17.37 -17.82 22.28
C ASN A 467 18.19 -17.06 23.34
N PRO A 468 17.71 -16.94 24.60
CA PRO A 468 18.42 -16.23 25.65
C PRO A 468 19.83 -16.76 25.96
N ALA A 469 20.10 -18.03 25.66
CA ALA A 469 21.41 -18.63 25.89
C ALA A 469 22.48 -18.13 24.90
N THR A 470 22.08 -17.72 23.70
CA THR A 470 22.99 -17.29 22.62
C THR A 470 22.87 -15.81 22.30
N ASN A 471 21.77 -15.18 22.67
CA ASN A 471 21.48 -13.79 22.29
C ASN A 471 22.11 -12.73 23.21
N GLY A 472 22.88 -13.13 24.24
CA GLY A 472 23.45 -12.24 25.26
C GLY A 472 22.65 -12.16 26.56
N GLY A 473 21.63 -13.01 26.72
CA GLY A 473 20.78 -13.06 27.92
C GLY A 473 19.60 -12.09 27.87
N TYR A 474 19.20 -11.63 26.68
CA TYR A 474 18.05 -10.76 26.48
C TYR A 474 16.76 -11.58 26.46
N THR A 475 15.79 -11.19 27.29
CA THR A 475 14.50 -11.88 27.45
C THR A 475 13.30 -11.01 27.13
N GLY A 476 13.51 -9.79 26.64
CA GLY A 476 12.42 -8.92 26.22
C GLY A 476 11.61 -9.55 25.09
N SER A 477 10.35 -9.15 24.97
CA SER A 477 9.49 -9.61 23.87
C SER A 477 8.43 -8.57 23.51
N THR A 478 7.92 -8.65 22.28
CA THR A 478 6.83 -7.81 21.80
C THR A 478 5.48 -8.41 22.14
N CYS A 479 4.59 -7.57 22.67
CA CYS A 479 3.18 -7.88 22.85
C CYS A 479 2.43 -7.58 21.55
N ASN A 480 1.83 -8.61 20.96
CA ASN A 480 1.02 -8.50 19.77
C ASN A 480 -0.16 -9.49 19.85
N ILE A 481 -0.98 -9.60 18.80
CA ILE A 481 -2.18 -10.45 18.84
C ILE A 481 -1.88 -11.96 18.95
N TYR A 482 -0.71 -12.42 18.48
CA TYR A 482 -0.33 -13.82 18.50
C TYR A 482 0.39 -14.21 19.80
N GLN A 483 1.16 -13.28 20.38
CA GLN A 483 1.91 -13.52 21.61
C GLN A 483 2.10 -12.25 22.42
N CYS A 484 1.92 -12.34 23.74
CA CYS A 484 2.17 -11.25 24.69
C CYS A 484 2.91 -11.74 25.94
N GLY A 485 3.98 -12.49 25.74
CA GLY A 485 4.72 -13.16 26.82
C GLY A 485 4.07 -14.47 27.28
N ASN A 486 4.36 -14.92 28.50
CA ASN A 486 3.92 -16.19 29.07
C ASN A 486 3.41 -16.04 30.52
N ASN A 487 2.24 -16.62 30.82
CA ASN A 487 1.62 -16.63 32.15
C ASN A 487 1.61 -18.02 32.82
N GLY A 488 2.18 -19.04 32.18
CA GLY A 488 2.22 -20.41 32.71
C GLY A 488 0.90 -21.20 32.60
N LEU A 489 -0.20 -20.53 32.24
CA LEU A 489 -1.48 -21.17 31.92
C LEU A 489 -1.52 -21.60 30.46
N ALA A 490 -1.69 -22.90 30.22
CA ALA A 490 -1.76 -23.46 28.87
C ALA A 490 -2.98 -22.91 28.11
N GLY A 491 -2.79 -22.58 26.82
CA GLY A 491 -3.86 -22.07 25.96
C GLY A 491 -4.12 -20.55 26.06
N TYR A 492 -3.45 -19.85 26.97
CA TYR A 492 -3.58 -18.40 27.15
C TYR A 492 -2.24 -17.68 27.00
N GLN A 493 -2.28 -16.45 26.51
CA GLN A 493 -1.11 -15.60 26.38
C GLN A 493 -0.72 -14.96 27.72
N GLY A 494 0.55 -14.54 27.78
CA GLY A 494 1.12 -13.73 28.86
C GLY A 494 0.57 -12.32 29.00
N ASN A 495 1.07 -11.62 30.02
CA ASN A 495 1.01 -10.15 30.14
C ASN A 495 2.35 -9.53 30.57
N ASN A 496 3.47 -10.24 30.35
CA ASN A 496 4.82 -9.85 30.79
C ASN A 496 5.77 -9.48 29.63
N ALA A 497 5.22 -9.21 28.44
CA ALA A 497 5.97 -8.62 27.34
C ALA A 497 6.45 -7.20 27.68
N THR A 498 7.51 -6.74 27.00
CA THR A 498 8.22 -5.48 27.31
C THR A 498 8.09 -4.43 26.22
N HIS A 499 7.72 -4.84 25.00
CA HIS A 499 7.52 -3.94 23.87
C HIS A 499 6.06 -3.97 23.42
N SER A 500 5.58 -2.82 22.96
CA SER A 500 4.23 -2.62 22.44
C SER A 500 4.16 -2.90 20.94
N SER A 501 2.95 -3.18 20.45
CA SER A 501 2.67 -3.18 19.01
C SER A 501 1.33 -2.51 18.70
N ILE A 502 1.27 -1.87 17.55
CA ILE A 502 0.08 -1.27 16.96
C ILE A 502 0.03 -1.72 15.51
N THR A 503 -1.01 -2.43 15.12
CA THR A 503 -1.24 -2.81 13.72
C THR A 503 -2.62 -2.40 13.27
N ILE A 504 -2.74 -2.00 12.00
CA ILE A 504 -4.00 -1.59 11.40
C ILE A 504 -4.07 -2.25 10.02
N GLY A 505 -5.09 -3.07 9.82
CA GLY A 505 -5.39 -3.66 8.52
C GLY A 505 -4.60 -4.92 8.19
N SER A 506 -4.19 -5.02 6.94
CA SER A 506 -3.43 -6.14 6.36
C SER A 506 -2.03 -6.24 6.96
N THR A 507 -1.77 -7.30 7.72
CA THR A 507 -0.47 -7.56 8.35
C THR A 507 0.17 -8.86 7.87
N VAL A 508 1.45 -9.03 8.13
CA VAL A 508 2.18 -10.29 8.02
C VAL A 508 2.88 -10.55 9.34
N TYR A 509 2.76 -11.76 9.86
CA TYR A 509 3.38 -12.20 11.11
C TYR A 509 4.53 -13.17 10.82
N ASP A 510 5.67 -12.92 11.46
CA ASP A 510 6.79 -13.85 11.50
C ASP A 510 6.88 -14.48 12.89
N SER A 511 6.57 -15.78 12.97
CA SER A 511 6.61 -16.54 14.21
C SER A 511 8.03 -16.83 14.72
N ALA A 512 9.06 -16.74 13.87
CA ALA A 512 10.44 -16.99 14.29
C ALA A 512 10.98 -15.84 15.14
N THR A 513 10.61 -14.61 14.78
CA THR A 513 11.05 -13.38 15.44
C THR A 513 9.96 -12.76 16.34
N ASN A 514 8.73 -13.29 16.31
CA ASN A 514 7.54 -12.73 16.94
C ASN A 514 7.32 -11.26 16.53
N THR A 515 7.43 -10.97 15.23
CA THR A 515 7.26 -9.63 14.69
C THR A 515 6.06 -9.53 13.74
N GLN A 516 5.45 -8.35 13.70
CA GLN A 516 4.38 -8.02 12.76
C GLN A 516 4.75 -6.83 11.88
N VAL A 517 4.56 -6.99 10.58
CA VAL A 517 4.78 -5.93 9.60
C VAL A 517 3.50 -5.63 8.81
N ALA A 518 3.38 -4.41 8.30
CA ALA A 518 2.31 -4.04 7.39
C ALA A 518 2.51 -4.72 6.04
N TYR A 519 1.45 -5.33 5.51
CA TYR A 519 1.46 -5.89 4.16
C TYR A 519 1.38 -4.76 3.12
N SER A 520 2.34 -4.70 2.19
CA SER A 520 2.47 -3.62 1.20
C SER A 520 2.00 -3.97 -0.22
N GLY A 521 1.34 -5.13 -0.41
CA GLY A 521 0.86 -5.53 -1.74
C GLY A 521 -0.41 -4.79 -2.17
N LEU A 522 -0.80 -4.98 -3.45
CA LEU A 522 -1.94 -4.29 -4.08
C LEU A 522 -3.30 -4.55 -3.40
N SER A 523 -3.41 -5.65 -2.65
CA SER A 523 -4.60 -6.03 -1.87
C SER A 523 -4.59 -5.52 -0.42
N ALA A 524 -3.63 -4.66 -0.05
CA ALA A 524 -3.54 -4.09 1.28
C ALA A 524 -4.74 -3.18 1.59
N VAL A 525 -5.28 -3.33 2.81
CA VAL A 525 -6.39 -2.55 3.36
C VAL A 525 -6.05 -2.22 4.80
N GLY A 526 -6.38 -1.01 5.27
CA GLY A 526 -6.20 -0.67 6.69
C GLY A 526 -6.82 0.66 7.08
N VAL A 527 -6.20 1.76 6.71
CA VAL A 527 -6.69 3.11 6.99
C VAL A 527 -7.45 3.62 5.78
N SER A 528 -8.63 4.20 5.98
CA SER A 528 -9.35 4.87 4.90
C SER A 528 -10.13 6.10 5.36
N PHE A 529 -10.35 7.04 4.44
CA PHE A 529 -11.22 8.21 4.63
C PHE A 529 -12.53 7.99 3.87
N GLY A 530 -13.59 7.70 4.61
CA GLY A 530 -14.83 7.17 4.06
C GLY A 530 -14.78 5.65 3.89
N ILE A 531 -15.94 5.04 3.82
CA ILE A 531 -16.08 3.58 3.69
C ILE A 531 -15.39 3.05 2.41
N LEU A 532 -14.68 1.93 2.52
CA LEU A 532 -14.16 1.21 1.35
C LEU A 532 -15.30 0.65 0.50
N GLN A 533 -15.21 0.88 -0.79
CA GLN A 533 -16.16 0.40 -1.79
C GLN A 533 -15.41 -0.33 -2.90
N ASP A 534 -16.13 -1.22 -3.58
CA ASP A 534 -15.62 -1.84 -4.79
C ASP A 534 -15.31 -0.75 -5.83
N ASN A 535 -14.19 -0.90 -6.53
CA ASN A 535 -13.72 0.08 -7.48
C ASN A 535 -13.31 -0.59 -8.79
N THR A 536 -13.83 -0.08 -9.90
CA THR A 536 -13.38 -0.44 -11.25
C THR A 536 -12.27 0.51 -11.65
N LEU A 537 -11.03 0.04 -11.57
CA LEU A 537 -9.82 0.87 -11.70
C LEU A 537 -9.52 1.20 -13.16
N LEU A 538 -9.77 0.24 -14.05
CA LEU A 538 -9.61 0.35 -15.49
C LEU A 538 -10.71 -0.44 -16.16
N ALA A 539 -11.55 0.26 -16.92
CA ALA A 539 -12.60 -0.36 -17.69
C ALA A 539 -12.06 -0.78 -19.06
N SER A 540 -12.41 -1.99 -19.50
CA SER A 540 -12.24 -2.49 -20.86
C SER A 540 -12.87 -1.57 -21.93
N THR A 541 -13.79 -0.70 -21.51
CA THR A 541 -14.48 0.30 -22.35
C THR A 541 -13.72 1.62 -22.53
N ALA A 542 -12.57 1.81 -21.88
CA ALA A 542 -11.75 3.03 -21.98
C ALA A 542 -10.48 2.81 -22.83
N PRO A 543 -10.57 2.78 -24.18
CA PRO A 543 -9.43 2.54 -25.06
C PRO A 543 -8.41 3.67 -25.01
N LYS A 544 -7.13 3.33 -25.22
CA LYS A 544 -6.07 4.30 -25.51
C LYS A 544 -5.76 4.27 -27.01
N ASN A 545 -5.88 5.44 -27.64
CA ASN A 545 -5.60 5.61 -29.06
C ASN A 545 -4.28 6.37 -29.23
N TYR A 546 -3.41 5.87 -30.10
CA TYR A 546 -2.18 6.56 -30.50
C TYR A 546 -1.86 6.23 -31.96
N THR A 547 -1.08 7.11 -32.59
CA THR A 547 -0.64 6.92 -33.96
C THR A 547 0.79 6.39 -33.97
N ARG A 548 0.99 5.24 -34.61
CA ARG A 548 2.32 4.69 -34.86
C ARG A 548 2.83 5.14 -36.22
N TYR A 549 4.09 5.54 -36.27
CA TYR A 549 4.77 5.96 -37.50
C TYR A 549 5.86 4.98 -37.88
N GLN A 550 5.97 4.74 -39.19
CA GLN A 550 7.04 3.97 -39.79
C GLN A 550 7.57 4.70 -41.01
N ASP A 551 8.86 4.54 -41.27
CA ASP A 551 9.56 5.16 -42.38
C ASP A 551 10.33 4.12 -43.20
N GLN A 552 10.56 4.50 -44.45
CA GLN A 552 11.53 3.89 -45.32
C GLN A 552 12.40 4.97 -45.94
N GLN A 553 13.67 4.64 -46.12
CA GLN A 553 14.65 5.52 -46.70
C GLN A 553 15.34 4.86 -47.89
N ARG A 554 15.58 5.65 -48.94
CA ARG A 554 16.46 5.30 -50.05
C ARG A 554 17.42 6.44 -50.39
N LYS A 555 18.57 6.09 -50.92
CA LYS A 555 19.61 7.02 -51.37
C LYS A 555 20.01 6.74 -52.81
N ALA A 556 20.09 7.79 -53.63
CA ALA A 556 20.65 7.73 -54.96
C ALA A 556 22.15 7.57 -54.86
N ARG A 557 22.68 6.61 -55.61
CA ARG A 557 24.10 6.28 -55.67
C ARG A 557 24.52 6.18 -57.12
N LEU A 558 25.67 6.79 -57.41
CA LEU A 558 26.37 6.59 -58.68
C LEU A 558 27.19 5.30 -58.61
N ARG A 559 27.02 4.41 -59.58
CA ARG A 559 27.82 3.19 -59.71
C ARG A 559 28.59 3.19 -61.02
N GLU A 560 29.86 2.79 -60.93
CA GLU A 560 30.75 2.58 -62.10
C GLU A 560 30.65 1.14 -62.59
N PHE A 561 30.56 0.95 -63.90
CA PHE A 561 30.62 -0.36 -64.54
C PHE A 561 31.51 -0.33 -65.78
N ASN A 562 32.06 -1.49 -66.12
CA ASN A 562 32.83 -1.69 -67.34
C ASN A 562 31.90 -2.13 -68.46
N TRP A 563 31.97 -1.44 -69.59
CA TRP A 563 31.32 -1.90 -70.80
C TRP A 563 32.27 -2.81 -71.58
N THR A 564 31.85 -4.03 -71.88
CA THR A 564 32.51 -4.88 -72.87
C THR A 564 31.52 -5.14 -74.00
N ASP A 565 31.90 -4.79 -75.22
CA ASP A 565 31.13 -5.14 -76.43
C ASP A 565 31.17 -6.66 -76.61
N GLN A 566 30.10 -7.36 -76.18
CA GLN A 566 29.89 -8.77 -76.50
C GLN A 566 28.72 -8.89 -77.48
N TYR A 567 29.04 -8.87 -78.77
CA TYR A 567 28.08 -9.14 -79.84
C TYR A 567 27.80 -10.65 -79.97
N ARG A 568 26.55 -10.99 -80.29
CA ARG A 568 26.08 -12.37 -80.50
C ARG A 568 26.12 -12.70 -81.99
N VAL A 569 26.93 -13.67 -82.38
CA VAL A 569 26.97 -14.19 -83.77
C VAL A 569 25.89 -15.27 -83.93
N VAL A 570 24.95 -15.09 -84.87
CA VAL A 570 23.90 -16.06 -85.20
C VAL A 570 24.03 -16.43 -86.68
N ARG A 571 23.82 -17.70 -87.04
CA ARG A 571 23.79 -18.15 -88.44
C ARG A 571 22.50 -17.71 -89.11
N THR A 572 22.58 -17.19 -90.33
CA THR A 572 21.50 -17.44 -91.30
C THR A 572 21.89 -17.28 -92.76
N GLY A 573 21.35 -18.20 -93.55
CA GLY A 573 20.84 -18.09 -94.92
C GLY A 573 19.86 -19.26 -95.02
N ASP A 574 18.55 -19.06 -94.95
CA ASP A 574 17.69 -18.51 -96.01
C ASP A 574 17.37 -16.99 -95.88
N PRO A 575 16.70 -16.36 -96.88
CA PRO A 575 17.29 -15.37 -97.77
C PRO A 575 16.76 -13.94 -97.50
N PHE A 576 17.45 -12.93 -98.01
CA PHE A 576 17.03 -11.50 -98.03
C PHE A 576 17.26 -10.64 -96.78
N ASN A 577 18.25 -10.91 -95.93
CA ASN A 577 18.87 -9.85 -95.12
C ASN A 577 20.39 -10.02 -95.08
N ASP A 578 21.09 -9.08 -95.73
CA ASP A 578 22.55 -8.93 -95.67
C ASP A 578 22.94 -8.35 -94.29
N GLU A 579 23.67 -9.12 -93.48
CA GLU A 579 24.49 -8.54 -92.41
C GLU A 579 25.75 -9.37 -92.12
N LEU A 580 26.84 -8.66 -91.85
CA LEU A 580 28.25 -9.00 -92.10
C LEU A 580 28.84 -10.13 -91.24
N LYS A 581 29.59 -11.04 -91.87
CA LYS A 581 30.33 -12.16 -91.26
C LYS A 581 31.74 -11.80 -90.75
N TYR A 582 32.00 -10.54 -90.47
CA TYR A 582 33.33 -10.05 -90.12
C TYR A 582 33.27 -9.19 -88.85
N ASP A 583 34.30 -9.29 -88.00
CA ASP A 583 34.64 -8.18 -87.13
C ASP A 583 34.86 -6.95 -88.05
N PRO A 584 34.01 -5.91 -87.97
CA PRO A 584 34.02 -4.81 -88.91
C PRO A 584 35.30 -3.96 -88.83
N TYR A 585 36.20 -4.21 -87.86
CA TYR A 585 37.43 -3.44 -87.69
C TYR A 585 38.73 -4.23 -87.94
N THR A 586 38.72 -5.56 -87.92
CA THR A 586 39.96 -6.36 -88.13
C THR A 586 39.85 -7.43 -89.24
N GLY A 587 38.64 -7.80 -89.67
CA GLY A 587 38.45 -8.76 -90.77
C GLY A 587 38.92 -10.20 -90.50
N ALA A 588 39.35 -10.56 -89.29
CA ALA A 588 39.88 -11.89 -88.95
C ALA A 588 38.87 -12.76 -88.16
N GLN A 589 38.76 -14.04 -88.52
CA GLN A 589 37.99 -15.08 -87.81
C GLN A 589 38.95 -15.98 -87.02
N ASP A 590 38.79 -16.08 -85.70
CA ASP A 590 39.44 -17.13 -84.90
C ASP A 590 38.41 -17.83 -84.01
N CYS A 591 37.82 -18.89 -84.55
CA CYS A 591 37.07 -19.88 -83.78
C CYS A 591 37.71 -21.25 -84.02
N THR A 592 38.18 -21.90 -82.96
CA THR A 592 38.73 -23.25 -83.02
C THR A 592 37.60 -24.28 -83.14
N ASN A 593 37.64 -25.05 -84.23
CA ASN A 593 36.71 -26.14 -84.52
C ASN A 593 36.87 -27.29 -83.52
N GLY A 594 35.81 -27.68 -82.83
CA GLY A 594 35.64 -29.08 -82.42
C GLY A 594 35.62 -29.95 -83.68
N PHE A 595 35.94 -31.24 -83.57
CA PHE A 595 35.87 -32.12 -84.75
C PHE A 595 34.47 -32.08 -85.41
N PHE A 596 33.43 -31.72 -84.62
CA PHE A 596 32.14 -31.16 -85.05
C PHE A 596 31.59 -30.11 -84.06
N GLY A 597 32.33 -29.03 -83.75
CA GLY A 597 31.70 -27.90 -83.03
C GLY A 597 32.60 -26.80 -82.48
N SER A 598 32.36 -25.54 -82.84
CA SER A 598 33.14 -24.37 -82.37
C SER A 598 32.27 -23.48 -81.46
N ASN A 599 32.66 -23.33 -80.20
CA ASN A 599 32.18 -22.29 -79.29
C ASN A 599 33.26 -21.22 -79.16
N CYS A 600 32.92 -19.94 -79.35
CA CYS A 600 33.87 -18.83 -79.23
C CYS A 600 33.61 -18.08 -77.91
N THR A 601 34.54 -18.15 -76.95
CA THR A 601 34.42 -17.42 -75.66
C THR A 601 35.73 -16.70 -75.35
N ARG A 602 35.70 -15.38 -75.12
CA ARG A 602 36.81 -14.65 -74.45
C ARG A 602 36.26 -13.60 -73.47
N THR A 603 36.88 -13.53 -72.29
CA THR A 603 36.58 -12.59 -71.19
C THR A 603 37.70 -11.56 -71.07
N ALA A 604 37.38 -10.27 -71.00
CA ALA A 604 38.35 -9.19 -70.74
C ALA A 604 38.18 -8.67 -69.30
N ASN A 605 39.27 -8.55 -68.54
CA ASN A 605 39.21 -8.43 -67.08
C ASN A 605 39.84 -7.18 -66.46
N ASN A 606 40.17 -6.11 -67.21
CA ASN A 606 40.81 -4.93 -66.61
C ASN A 606 40.32 -3.58 -67.14
N ASN A 607 40.34 -2.62 -66.21
CA ASN A 607 39.46 -1.47 -66.07
C ASN A 607 40.11 -0.16 -66.55
N GLY A 608 39.48 0.57 -67.47
CA GLY A 608 39.86 1.95 -67.86
C GLY A 608 41.23 2.12 -68.52
N THR A 609 41.87 1.03 -68.94
CA THR A 609 43.18 1.03 -69.60
C THR A 609 43.11 0.30 -70.94
N THR A 610 43.98 0.68 -71.88
CA THR A 610 44.09 0.00 -73.17
C THR A 610 44.76 -1.35 -72.99
N GLN A 611 44.07 -2.44 -73.29
CA GLN A 611 44.61 -3.80 -73.24
C GLN A 611 45.11 -4.24 -74.60
N THR A 612 46.31 -4.80 -74.67
CA THR A 612 46.87 -5.34 -75.92
C THR A 612 46.40 -6.77 -76.15
N LEU A 613 45.68 -7.00 -77.24
CA LEU A 613 45.14 -8.28 -77.69
C LEU A 613 45.85 -8.67 -79.00
N GLY A 614 46.84 -9.56 -78.89
CA GLY A 614 47.74 -9.85 -80.02
C GLY A 614 48.58 -8.61 -80.36
N SER A 615 48.62 -8.19 -81.62
CA SER A 615 49.44 -7.06 -82.09
C SER A 615 48.78 -5.67 -81.99
N ARG A 616 47.60 -5.52 -81.36
CA ARG A 616 46.88 -4.23 -81.22
C ARG A 616 46.20 -4.07 -79.87
N SER A 617 45.93 -2.83 -79.47
CA SER A 617 45.36 -2.48 -78.15
C SER A 617 43.90 -2.01 -78.24
N VAL A 618 43.02 -2.53 -77.36
CA VAL A 618 41.59 -2.21 -77.24
C VAL A 618 41.34 -1.48 -75.91
N TYR A 619 40.58 -0.39 -75.96
CA TYR A 619 40.23 0.41 -74.78
C TYR A 619 38.88 -0.03 -74.19
N VAL A 620 38.84 -0.33 -72.89
CA VAL A 620 37.61 -0.68 -72.16
C VAL A 620 37.05 0.60 -71.52
N ALA A 621 35.89 1.07 -72.01
CA ALA A 621 35.26 2.28 -71.51
C ALA A 621 34.56 2.06 -70.15
N LYS A 622 34.75 3.02 -69.23
CA LYS A 622 33.98 3.12 -68.00
C LYS A 622 32.68 3.87 -68.25
N GLY A 623 31.56 3.33 -67.79
CA GLY A 623 30.28 4.05 -67.72
C GLY A 623 29.81 4.21 -66.28
N THR A 624 29.08 5.29 -66.01
CA THR A 624 28.40 5.50 -64.72
C THR A 624 26.89 5.45 -64.90
N HIS A 625 26.17 4.82 -63.96
CA HIS A 625 24.71 4.93 -63.88
C HIS A 625 24.25 5.24 -62.46
N PHE A 626 23.11 5.93 -62.33
CA PHE A 626 22.45 6.18 -61.04
C PHE A 626 21.53 5.01 -60.67
N ASP A 627 21.70 4.45 -59.48
CA ASP A 627 20.81 3.47 -58.85
C ASP A 627 20.31 4.00 -57.49
N TRP A 628 19.14 3.57 -57.05
CA TRP A 628 18.64 3.74 -55.69
C TRP A 628 19.04 2.56 -54.80
N VAL A 629 19.74 2.83 -53.71
CA VAL A 629 19.99 1.86 -52.64
C VAL A 629 18.94 2.06 -51.56
N TYR A 630 18.23 0.98 -51.25
CA TYR A 630 17.21 0.95 -50.21
C TYR A 630 17.84 0.48 -48.91
N ARG A 631 17.34 1.01 -47.81
CA ARG A 631 17.69 0.51 -46.50
C ARG A 631 17.15 -0.91 -46.30
N THR A 632 18.01 -1.86 -45.93
CA THR A 632 17.59 -3.27 -45.71
C THR A 632 17.44 -3.67 -44.24
N ASN A 633 17.96 -2.92 -43.26
CA ASN A 633 17.75 -3.07 -41.80
C ASN A 633 18.25 -1.82 -40.98
N GLY A 634 17.91 -1.71 -39.69
CA GLY A 634 18.44 -0.70 -38.72
C GLY A 634 17.60 0.58 -38.47
N ASP A 635 18.11 1.53 -37.66
CA ASP A 635 17.46 2.83 -37.31
C ASP A 635 17.90 4.01 -38.20
N ALA A 636 17.00 4.95 -38.56
CA ALA A 636 17.21 6.01 -39.58
C ALA A 636 18.39 6.95 -39.32
N ASP A 637 18.93 6.88 -38.12
CA ASP A 637 19.95 7.76 -37.58
C ASP A 637 21.35 7.11 -37.66
N ASN A 638 21.48 5.90 -38.20
CA ASN A 638 22.77 5.23 -38.36
C ASN A 638 23.40 5.53 -39.74
N PRO A 639 24.40 6.43 -39.83
CA PRO A 639 25.06 6.79 -41.09
C PRO A 639 25.94 5.66 -41.66
N ALA A 640 26.27 4.64 -40.84
CA ALA A 640 27.18 3.57 -41.23
C ALA A 640 26.61 2.60 -42.28
N PHE A 641 25.33 2.71 -42.63
CA PHE A 641 24.72 1.83 -43.64
C PHE A 641 24.95 2.31 -45.08
N PHE A 642 25.24 3.60 -45.29
CA PHE A 642 25.52 4.21 -46.60
C PHE A 642 26.97 4.68 -46.72
N VAL A 643 27.93 3.87 -46.26
CA VAL A 643 29.36 4.18 -46.37
C VAL A 643 29.78 4.16 -47.85
N PRO A 644 30.37 5.25 -48.39
CA PRO A 644 30.95 5.22 -49.72
C PRO A 644 32.13 4.23 -49.75
N GLY A 645 32.00 3.14 -50.50
CA GLY A 645 33.12 2.26 -50.83
C GLY A 645 33.22 0.94 -50.07
N THR A 646 32.22 0.54 -49.27
CA THR A 646 32.22 -0.79 -48.60
C THR A 646 30.95 -1.59 -48.78
N ASP A 647 30.12 -1.28 -49.77
CA ASP A 647 29.11 -2.22 -50.28
C ASP A 647 29.77 -3.36 -51.07
N ALA A 648 30.59 -4.12 -50.35
CA ALA A 648 30.70 -5.55 -50.54
C ALA A 648 29.42 -6.22 -50.01
N GLU A 649 28.25 -5.82 -50.52
CA GLU A 649 27.09 -6.72 -50.48
C GLU A 649 27.36 -7.79 -51.54
N ASN A 650 27.98 -8.86 -51.06
CA ASN A 650 27.98 -10.20 -51.62
C ASN A 650 28.36 -10.26 -53.11
N THR A 651 29.66 -10.29 -53.37
CA THR A 651 30.29 -10.83 -54.60
C THR A 651 30.03 -12.33 -54.78
N ALA A 652 28.85 -12.82 -54.42
CA ALA A 652 28.42 -14.19 -54.69
C ALA A 652 27.68 -14.20 -56.03
N ASN A 653 28.45 -14.50 -57.08
CA ASN A 653 28.00 -15.05 -58.36
C ASN A 653 26.81 -14.35 -59.04
N GLY A 654 27.13 -13.50 -60.00
CA GLY A 654 26.16 -13.10 -61.01
C GLY A 654 26.77 -12.12 -61.98
N ALA A 655 27.42 -12.64 -63.02
CA ALA A 655 27.48 -11.91 -64.27
C ALA A 655 26.07 -11.36 -64.54
N TYR A 656 25.93 -10.06 -64.74
CA TYR A 656 24.73 -9.56 -65.40
C TYR A 656 24.70 -10.27 -66.75
N THR A 657 23.82 -11.25 -66.89
CA THR A 657 23.58 -11.86 -68.19
C THR A 657 23.00 -10.76 -69.06
N ASN A 658 23.44 -10.70 -70.31
CA ASN A 658 23.18 -9.62 -71.27
C ASN A 658 21.68 -9.49 -71.67
N THR A 659 20.77 -10.09 -70.90
CA THR A 659 19.33 -10.20 -71.17
C THR A 659 18.49 -9.18 -70.40
N GLN A 660 19.04 -8.48 -69.39
CA GLN A 660 18.25 -7.50 -68.60
C GLN A 660 18.42 -6.03 -69.02
N ILE A 661 19.30 -5.73 -69.98
CA ILE A 661 19.38 -4.40 -70.61
C ILE A 661 18.75 -4.40 -72.02
N ALA A 662 18.47 -5.57 -72.60
CA ALA A 662 17.99 -5.73 -73.97
C ALA A 662 16.54 -6.23 -74.06
N THR A 663 15.60 -5.55 -73.40
CA THR A 663 14.16 -5.66 -73.74
C THR A 663 13.51 -4.29 -73.86
N GLY A 664 14.24 -3.33 -74.46
CA GLY A 664 13.64 -2.20 -75.14
C GLY A 664 13.82 -2.43 -76.63
N ASN A 665 12.76 -2.87 -77.30
CA ASN A 665 12.71 -2.93 -78.76
C ASN A 665 12.62 -1.49 -79.28
N ASP A 666 13.76 -0.82 -79.42
CA ASP A 666 13.82 0.50 -80.05
C ASP A 666 14.67 0.42 -81.31
N THR A 667 14.00 0.63 -82.44
CA THR A 667 14.52 0.44 -83.81
C THR A 667 15.16 1.72 -84.33
N SER A 668 15.89 2.43 -83.47
CA SER A 668 16.54 3.68 -83.81
C SER A 668 18.04 3.46 -84.01
N THR A 669 18.43 3.40 -85.29
CA THR A 669 19.82 3.63 -85.70
C THR A 669 20.25 5.03 -85.27
N THR A 670 21.45 5.14 -84.69
CA THR A 670 22.12 6.35 -84.19
C THR A 670 21.81 6.71 -82.73
N GLU A 671 22.68 6.27 -81.82
CA GLU A 671 23.05 7.08 -80.65
C GLU A 671 24.34 6.53 -80.02
N ARG A 672 25.46 7.19 -80.36
CA ARG A 672 26.57 7.29 -79.41
C ARG A 672 26.09 8.22 -78.31
N ASP A 673 25.38 7.69 -77.33
CA ASP A 673 24.99 8.49 -76.18
C ASP A 673 25.91 8.20 -74.99
N TYR A 674 26.90 9.08 -74.86
CA TYR A 674 27.80 9.20 -73.71
C TYR A 674 27.12 9.99 -72.57
N THR A 675 25.81 10.22 -72.62
CA THR A 675 25.08 10.94 -71.58
C THR A 675 23.89 10.14 -71.03
N ASN A 676 23.81 10.04 -69.71
CA ASN A 676 22.63 9.76 -68.89
C ASN A 676 21.55 8.81 -69.49
N ARG A 677 21.73 7.48 -69.38
CA ARG A 677 20.55 6.61 -69.31
C ARG A 677 19.83 6.84 -67.98
N ALA A 678 18.61 7.35 -68.06
CA ALA A 678 17.69 7.37 -66.93
C ALA A 678 17.52 5.95 -66.36
N ALA A 679 17.58 5.81 -65.04
CA ALA A 679 17.38 4.53 -64.36
C ALA A 679 16.06 3.87 -64.83
N GLN A 680 16.11 2.60 -65.25
CA GLN A 680 14.91 1.86 -65.67
C GLN A 680 13.84 1.93 -64.57
N ALA A 681 12.56 2.10 -64.94
CA ALA A 681 11.42 2.27 -64.04
C ALA A 681 11.25 1.16 -62.98
N ALA A 682 11.82 -0.03 -63.20
CA ALA A 682 11.87 -1.11 -62.20
C ALA A 682 12.68 -0.73 -60.95
N ASN A 683 13.57 0.25 -61.05
CA ASN A 683 14.51 0.68 -60.02
C ASN A 683 13.99 1.82 -59.13
N THR A 684 12.87 2.44 -59.53
CA THR A 684 12.22 3.52 -58.78
C THR A 684 11.04 3.04 -57.93
N ASN A 685 10.68 1.76 -58.01
CA ASN A 685 9.58 1.20 -57.23
C ASN A 685 10.02 0.90 -55.80
N TRP A 686 9.41 1.58 -54.83
CA TRP A 686 9.68 1.39 -53.40
C TRP A 686 9.31 0.00 -52.87
N ASP A 687 8.54 -0.79 -53.63
CA ASP A 687 7.97 -2.07 -53.18
C ASP A 687 8.66 -3.31 -53.78
N THR A 688 9.67 -3.16 -54.65
CA THR A 688 10.28 -4.29 -55.39
C THR A 688 11.57 -4.87 -54.80
N ARG A 689 12.23 -4.21 -53.83
CA ARG A 689 13.37 -4.80 -53.11
C ARG A 689 12.91 -5.38 -51.78
N THR A 690 12.76 -6.69 -51.78
CA THR A 690 12.34 -7.51 -50.66
C THR A 690 13.57 -7.87 -49.81
N SER A 691 13.43 -7.86 -48.48
CA SER A 691 14.37 -8.59 -47.62
C SER A 691 14.40 -10.04 -48.11
N ALA A 692 15.60 -10.64 -48.20
CA ALA A 692 15.84 -11.97 -48.76
C ALA A 692 15.01 -13.10 -48.10
N THR A 693 14.30 -12.82 -47.00
CA THR A 693 13.51 -13.78 -46.23
C THR A 693 11.99 -13.54 -46.22
N ALA A 694 11.42 -12.47 -46.80
CA ALA A 694 10.00 -12.18 -46.54
C ALA A 694 9.14 -11.53 -47.64
N ASN A 695 9.62 -11.31 -48.87
CA ASN A 695 8.79 -10.80 -49.98
C ASN A 695 7.91 -9.55 -49.65
N LYS A 696 8.38 -8.68 -48.74
CA LYS A 696 7.67 -7.46 -48.29
C LYS A 696 8.62 -6.25 -48.23
N PRO A 697 8.12 -5.02 -48.44
CA PRO A 697 8.91 -3.78 -48.30
C PRO A 697 9.42 -3.61 -46.86
N ASN A 698 10.68 -3.21 -46.69
CA ASN A 698 11.35 -3.10 -45.38
C ASN A 698 11.00 -1.79 -44.64
N TRP A 699 9.87 -1.76 -43.91
CA TRP A 699 9.45 -0.61 -43.09
C TRP A 699 10.06 -0.66 -41.68
N ALA A 700 10.70 0.44 -41.25
CA ALA A 700 11.27 0.59 -39.91
C ALA A 700 10.41 1.50 -39.02
N ASN A 701 10.56 1.41 -37.70
CA ASN A 701 9.92 2.36 -36.79
C ASN A 701 10.64 3.72 -36.88
N SER A 702 9.85 4.80 -36.92
CA SER A 702 10.41 6.15 -37.02
C SER A 702 11.12 6.58 -35.74
N THR A 703 12.36 7.04 -35.90
CA THR A 703 13.18 7.71 -34.88
C THR A 703 12.76 9.16 -34.72
N ILE A 704 13.17 9.81 -33.62
CA ILE A 704 12.94 11.25 -33.39
C ILE A 704 13.47 12.07 -34.57
N SER A 705 14.65 11.73 -35.10
CA SER A 705 15.23 12.45 -36.24
C SER A 705 14.43 12.26 -37.53
N SER A 706 13.94 11.05 -37.82
CA SER A 706 13.07 10.79 -38.98
C SER A 706 11.69 11.47 -38.86
N ALA A 707 11.19 11.65 -37.64
CA ALA A 707 9.92 12.32 -37.39
C ALA A 707 10.00 13.84 -37.63
N LEU A 708 11.12 14.45 -37.25
CA LEU A 708 11.43 15.85 -37.59
C LEU A 708 11.45 16.07 -39.10
N VAL A 709 11.96 15.11 -39.87
CA VAL A 709 11.98 15.18 -41.33
C VAL A 709 10.57 15.22 -41.93
N GLY A 710 9.66 14.37 -41.46
CA GLY A 710 8.28 14.34 -41.94
C GLY A 710 7.35 15.39 -41.32
N GLY A 711 7.86 16.27 -40.44
CA GLY A 711 7.08 17.30 -39.78
C GLY A 711 6.00 16.76 -38.83
N PHE A 712 6.15 15.53 -38.33
CA PHE A 712 5.20 14.92 -37.40
C PHE A 712 5.85 14.66 -36.05
N THR A 713 5.08 14.81 -34.98
CA THR A 713 5.49 14.43 -33.63
C THR A 713 5.26 12.95 -33.41
N LEU A 714 6.31 12.22 -33.02
CA LEU A 714 6.13 10.87 -32.50
C LEU A 714 5.26 10.96 -31.27
N MET A 715 4.14 10.26 -31.30
CA MET A 715 3.37 10.03 -30.08
C MET A 715 4.12 8.98 -29.28
N ASP A 716 4.35 9.26 -28.00
CA ASP A 716 4.87 8.25 -27.09
C ASP A 716 3.91 7.06 -27.12
N VAL A 717 4.44 5.88 -27.46
CA VAL A 717 3.75 4.63 -27.13
C VAL A 717 3.52 4.70 -25.62
N PRO A 718 2.27 4.58 -25.12
CA PRO A 718 1.98 4.84 -23.72
C PRO A 718 2.94 4.06 -22.83
N ASN A 719 3.91 4.77 -22.26
CA ASN A 719 4.79 4.17 -21.28
C ASN A 719 3.98 4.04 -19.99
N VAL A 720 4.14 2.90 -19.33
CA VAL A 720 3.29 2.39 -18.25
C VAL A 720 2.76 3.51 -17.36
N ALA A 721 1.45 3.77 -17.43
CA ALA A 721 0.80 4.49 -16.33
C ALA A 721 0.98 3.60 -15.10
N THR A 722 1.63 4.10 -14.05
CA THR A 722 1.60 3.49 -12.72
C THR A 722 0.13 3.42 -12.31
N ILE A 723 -0.50 2.25 -12.47
CA ILE A 723 -1.89 2.07 -12.11
C ILE A 723 -1.90 2.07 -10.58
N ASN A 724 -2.46 3.12 -9.98
CA ASN A 724 -2.77 3.06 -8.57
C ASN A 724 -3.99 2.13 -8.42
N THR A 725 -3.76 0.90 -8.01
CA THR A 725 -4.77 -0.17 -8.02
C THR A 725 -5.60 -0.23 -6.73
N SER A 726 -5.52 0.79 -5.87
CA SER A 726 -6.31 0.89 -4.66
C SER A 726 -7.31 2.05 -4.79
N PRO A 727 -8.51 1.96 -4.20
CA PRO A 727 -9.40 3.11 -4.09
C PRO A 727 -8.65 4.33 -3.52
N ALA A 728 -8.94 5.52 -4.03
CA ALA A 728 -8.25 6.75 -3.60
C ALA A 728 -8.44 7.05 -2.11
N ASN A 729 -9.49 6.50 -1.50
CA ASN A 729 -9.72 6.61 -0.07
C ASN A 729 -9.04 5.52 0.78
N ASN A 730 -8.37 4.52 0.19
CA ASN A 730 -7.60 3.50 0.91
C ASN A 730 -6.13 3.92 1.01
N PHE A 731 -5.64 4.10 2.24
CA PHE A 731 -4.27 4.50 2.54
C PHE A 731 -3.39 3.31 2.91
N GLY A 732 -3.90 2.08 2.78
CA GLY A 732 -3.16 0.84 3.04
C GLY A 732 -3.11 0.50 4.53
N SER A 733 -2.27 -0.47 4.89
CA SER A 733 -2.10 -0.93 6.26
C SER A 733 -0.93 -0.23 6.96
N ALA A 734 -0.94 -0.30 8.30
CA ALA A 734 0.10 0.27 9.14
C ALA A 734 0.52 -0.75 10.21
N ALA A 735 1.81 -0.74 10.57
CA ALA A 735 2.34 -1.52 11.67
C ALA A 735 3.46 -0.74 12.36
N ILE A 736 3.38 -0.66 13.68
CA ILE A 736 4.43 -0.22 14.58
C ILE A 736 4.63 -1.41 15.52
N ASP A 737 5.78 -2.05 15.43
CA ASP A 737 6.07 -3.26 16.19
C ASP A 737 7.38 -3.07 16.97
N GLY A 738 7.43 -3.62 18.18
CA GLY A 738 8.60 -3.46 19.04
C GLY A 738 8.76 -2.06 19.63
N LEU A 739 7.67 -1.32 19.87
CA LEU A 739 7.73 0.00 20.51
C LEU A 739 8.07 -0.13 22.01
N LEU A 740 9.26 0.31 22.40
CA LEU A 740 9.69 0.41 23.79
C LEU A 740 9.71 1.87 24.23
N ILE A 741 8.98 2.18 25.31
CA ILE A 741 9.04 3.49 25.96
C ILE A 741 9.98 3.36 27.16
N GLN A 742 11.22 3.84 27.04
CA GLN A 742 12.21 3.78 28.13
C GLN A 742 11.99 4.85 29.19
N HIS A 743 11.48 6.00 28.76
CA HIS A 743 11.19 7.15 29.59
C HIS A 743 10.26 8.08 28.80
N MET A 744 9.22 8.58 29.46
CA MET A 744 8.31 9.56 28.87
C MET A 744 7.84 10.48 29.98
N LYS A 745 8.00 11.79 29.80
CA LYS A 745 7.56 12.79 30.78
C LYS A 745 6.63 13.78 30.11
N ILE A 746 5.42 13.87 30.65
CA ILE A 746 4.44 14.89 30.29
C ILE A 746 4.31 15.80 31.50
N THR A 747 4.67 17.08 31.32
CA THR A 747 4.50 18.12 32.34
C THR A 747 3.42 19.05 31.84
N THR A 748 2.36 19.18 32.61
CA THR A 748 1.35 20.21 32.36
C THR A 748 2.01 21.56 32.58
N LYS A 749 1.76 22.55 31.72
CA LYS A 749 2.23 23.92 31.96
C LYS A 749 1.01 24.81 32.04
N GLY A 750 0.80 25.40 33.22
CA GLY A 750 -0.28 26.37 33.41
C GLY A 750 -1.68 25.76 33.57
N LEU A 751 -1.76 24.55 34.15
CA LEU A 751 -3.00 24.08 34.79
C LEU A 751 -3.14 24.71 36.18
#